data_AF-A0AAN4MVG2-F1
#
_entry.id   AF-A0AAN4MVG2-F1
#
_cell.length_a   1.000
_cell.length_b   1.000
_cell.length_c   1.000
_cell.angle_alpha   90.00
_cell.angle_beta   90.00
_cell.angle_gamma   90.00
#
_symmetry.space_group_name_H-M   'P 1'
#
loop_
_entity.id
_entity.type
_entity.pdbx_description
1 polymer ?
#
loop_
_entity_poly.entity_id
_entity_poly.type
_entity_poly.pdbx_seq_one_letter_code
_entity_poly.pdbx_strand_id
1 'polypeptide(L)'
;MRKWTYLVAALLVGGATTTFTGCIDNDEPAGIEQLRGAKAEFIKAKAAYEDALTQIQLVKVEREKVKLEKDQVNLELKKCSLEVEQAKTAEQKAFWEAEAQKRTEEFKAKMLDLQTLTAQAEYNNKKALMDIEVALLTMKDDAYTAEINKYRAALVGYTFKSESTTNGETTITTNSSYGALADLAEAKSSLMKAEVARINFLSKNKYYPEELQLERTHAAKTLEIQMALMEEYKTLDATGTDSKALADKLKGYKTDLQALDAKEDEAYTKIEEMRKPIFPINQQIIEEKIKLDATSSAYTLAKADVDPALVNGLYSALSTGEDEETLVEDLDKIFVQDSWNAELLNYQYTMKKDVVINDLSLNNKATKIGAIADAIKAYYQGENSEAFDASGKLLDAYKTKFENELKRLEIDKKPAYDQFKSDSTAWINAYVAYVAALKAYNNYKGTNTYQAITKEVKTYNSLKAEDKKLETANALRTSILGYLGKRKAVDGFNAEFATTYKDALTDANLATFNEAIATAVSDGISSLIGNETLATSFNDKVEGSTLFAFLEANQALFGGSELNLEKSIEPKEISANKYDMPKNVSQLIDNPENNSGSFVKYTYLAQESNYLVNLDKWQALYAKIKAEADPVLAEVDAINEKIATLESQIKDENAALWQAELACYLIKGDKSKHQNEIFSESNPYKNYYTSNEQEPLLGNVVTEYSKLEAEIALVQRAMEDGNFYYTYYDANSHTYKVSEKSLNLTSLLETQEEAITSAKKTVEDIDNKIALFDKYGYTNIEGQEEYLDLLDQDIEKAQRTVDEKQAAVDGLNATLKKLLDAYAAE
;
A
#
# COMPACT_ATOMS: atom_id res chain seq x y z
N MET A 1 -10.02 1.95 25.08
CA MET A 1 -10.66 0.77 25.74
C MET A 1 -11.81 0.27 24.87
N ARG A 2 -11.74 -1.02 24.51
CA ARG A 2 -12.81 -1.98 24.16
C ARG A 2 -13.76 -1.70 22.98
N LYS A 3 -13.60 -2.59 21.98
CA LYS A 3 -14.49 -3.07 20.90
C LYS A 3 -15.95 -3.37 21.36
N TRP A 4 -16.87 -3.55 20.39
CA TRP A 4 -17.93 -4.61 20.25
C TRP A 4 -19.17 -4.05 19.47
N THR A 5 -19.49 -4.43 18.21
CA THR A 5 -20.15 -5.64 17.60
C THR A 5 -21.70 -5.60 17.43
N TYR A 6 -22.15 -5.82 16.18
CA TYR A 6 -23.41 -6.44 15.66
C TYR A 6 -24.78 -5.81 16.05
N LEU A 7 -25.90 -5.89 15.29
CA LEU A 7 -26.48 -6.97 14.50
C LEU A 7 -27.68 -6.44 13.66
N VAL A 8 -27.94 -7.09 12.52
CA VAL A 8 -29.13 -7.00 11.65
C VAL A 8 -30.36 -7.68 12.29
N ALA A 9 -31.56 -7.22 11.88
CA ALA A 9 -32.90 -7.85 11.95
C ALA A 9 -33.85 -7.45 13.09
N ALA A 10 -34.95 -6.77 12.73
CA ALA A 10 -36.34 -7.24 12.93
C ALA A 10 -37.36 -6.20 12.43
N LEU A 11 -38.21 -6.55 11.46
CA LEU A 11 -39.64 -6.85 11.65
C LEU A 11 -40.43 -6.81 10.33
N LEU A 12 -40.73 -8.01 9.84
CA LEU A 12 -41.91 -8.31 9.04
C LEU A 12 -42.94 -8.91 10.03
N VAL A 13 -44.17 -8.37 10.07
CA VAL A 13 -45.47 -9.04 10.33
C VAL A 13 -46.50 -7.96 10.68
N GLY A 14 -47.62 -7.96 9.97
CA GLY A 14 -48.80 -7.17 10.35
C GLY A 14 -49.87 -7.13 9.26
N GLY A 15 -50.41 -8.28 8.86
CA GLY A 15 -51.65 -8.33 8.06
C GLY A 15 -52.87 -8.21 8.97
N ALA A 16 -53.85 -7.40 8.59
CA ALA A 16 -55.25 -7.58 8.96
C ALA A 16 -56.16 -6.81 7.98
N THR A 17 -56.99 -7.59 7.28
CA THR A 17 -58.10 -7.15 6.42
C THR A 17 -59.28 -6.61 7.24
N THR A 18 -59.93 -5.55 6.74
CA THR A 18 -61.37 -5.32 6.96
C THR A 18 -62.04 -4.95 5.65
N THR A 19 -63.03 -5.75 5.26
CA THR A 19 -63.92 -5.58 4.11
C THR A 19 -64.99 -4.52 4.40
N PHE A 20 -65.10 -3.51 3.53
CA PHE A 20 -66.37 -2.84 3.23
C PHE A 20 -66.53 -2.80 1.70
N THR A 21 -67.55 -3.48 1.21
CA THR A 21 -68.03 -3.41 -0.17
C THR A 21 -68.91 -2.18 -0.33
N GLY A 22 -68.61 -1.34 -1.32
CA GLY A 22 -69.48 -0.26 -1.75
C GLY A 22 -68.78 0.51 -2.88
N CYS A 23 -69.23 0.28 -4.10
CA CYS A 23 -68.72 0.92 -5.31
C CYS A 23 -68.68 2.45 -5.14
N ILE A 24 -67.48 2.99 -4.96
CA ILE A 24 -67.15 4.35 -5.38
C ILE A 24 -66.02 4.15 -6.38
N ASP A 25 -66.34 4.49 -7.61
CA ASP A 25 -65.40 4.74 -8.68
C ASP A 25 -64.36 5.73 -8.17
N ASN A 26 -63.19 5.21 -7.82
CA ASN A 26 -61.98 6.00 -7.67
C ASN A 26 -60.99 5.48 -8.71
N ASP A 27 -61.39 5.58 -9.98
CA ASP A 27 -60.44 6.08 -10.97
C ASP A 27 -59.74 7.27 -10.31
N GLU A 28 -58.51 7.03 -9.83
CA GLU A 28 -57.61 8.09 -9.39
C GLU A 28 -57.67 9.16 -10.49
N PRO A 29 -57.97 10.44 -10.19
CA PRO A 29 -58.12 11.45 -11.21
C PRO A 29 -56.90 11.43 -12.11
N ALA A 30 -57.13 11.36 -13.44
CA ALA A 30 -56.09 11.31 -14.46
C ALA A 30 -55.03 12.38 -14.18
N GLY A 31 -53.89 11.95 -13.63
CA GLY A 31 -52.85 12.83 -13.07
C GLY A 31 -52.14 12.31 -11.81
N ILE A 32 -52.80 11.53 -10.93
CA ILE A 32 -52.13 10.96 -9.74
C ILE A 32 -51.13 9.85 -10.10
N GLU A 33 -51.45 9.00 -11.08
CA GLU A 33 -50.54 7.97 -11.58
C GLU A 33 -49.28 8.59 -12.23
N GLN A 34 -49.44 9.71 -12.94
CA GLN A 34 -48.32 10.49 -13.50
C GLN A 34 -47.45 11.13 -12.42
N LEU A 35 -48.06 11.69 -11.36
CA LEU A 35 -47.31 12.26 -10.22
C LEU A 35 -46.56 11.18 -9.42
N ARG A 36 -47.13 9.98 -9.26
CA ARG A 36 -46.46 8.82 -8.65
C ARG A 36 -45.29 8.33 -9.51
N GLY A 37 -45.46 8.31 -10.83
CA GLY A 37 -44.38 8.01 -11.79
C GLY A 37 -43.24 9.02 -11.72
N ALA A 38 -43.54 10.32 -11.78
CA ALA A 38 -42.57 11.40 -11.69
C ALA A 38 -41.78 11.38 -10.36
N LYS A 39 -42.46 11.11 -9.23
CA LYS A 39 -41.78 10.96 -7.93
C LYS A 39 -40.86 9.74 -7.87
N ALA A 40 -41.23 8.63 -8.52
CA ALA A 40 -40.37 7.44 -8.60
C ALA A 40 -39.13 7.69 -9.48
N GLU A 41 -39.28 8.41 -10.58
CA GLU A 41 -38.16 8.84 -11.44
C GLU A 41 -37.21 9.79 -10.71
N PHE A 42 -37.72 10.74 -9.92
CA PHE A 42 -36.91 11.62 -9.09
C PHE A 42 -36.11 10.87 -8.02
N ILE A 43 -36.73 9.92 -7.30
CA ILE A 43 -36.03 9.10 -6.29
C ILE A 43 -34.91 8.28 -6.95
N LYS A 44 -35.15 7.75 -8.16
CA LYS A 44 -34.14 7.01 -8.92
C LYS A 44 -32.97 7.91 -9.35
N ALA A 45 -33.25 9.13 -9.83
CA ALA A 45 -32.24 10.12 -10.18
C ALA A 45 -31.41 10.57 -8.97
N LYS A 46 -32.04 10.78 -7.81
CA LYS A 46 -31.37 11.08 -6.54
C LYS A 46 -30.44 9.94 -6.10
N ALA A 47 -30.88 8.69 -6.19
CA ALA A 47 -30.05 7.54 -5.85
C ALA A 47 -28.82 7.42 -6.77
N ALA A 48 -28.98 7.67 -8.08
CA ALA A 48 -27.87 7.71 -9.03
C ALA A 48 -26.86 8.84 -8.70
N TYR A 49 -27.35 9.99 -8.23
CA TYR A 49 -26.49 11.10 -7.80
C TYR A 49 -25.70 10.78 -6.53
N GLU A 50 -26.33 10.13 -5.54
CA GLU A 50 -25.64 9.67 -4.33
C GLU A 50 -24.60 8.58 -4.60
N ASP A 51 -24.89 7.67 -5.53
CA ASP A 51 -23.93 6.66 -6.01
C ASP A 51 -22.73 7.33 -6.69
N ALA A 52 -22.98 8.28 -7.59
CA ALA A 52 -21.91 9.04 -8.26
C ALA A 52 -21.03 9.82 -7.26
N LEU A 53 -21.61 10.44 -6.22
CA LEU A 53 -20.83 11.08 -5.15
C LEU A 53 -19.98 10.07 -4.36
N THR A 54 -20.48 8.85 -4.18
CA THR A 54 -19.73 7.77 -3.52
C THR A 54 -18.54 7.33 -4.38
N GLN A 55 -18.72 7.19 -5.69
CA GLN A 55 -17.63 6.89 -6.63
C GLN A 55 -16.56 7.99 -6.63
N ILE A 56 -16.96 9.27 -6.61
CA ILE A 56 -16.02 10.40 -6.47
C ILE A 56 -15.20 10.28 -5.18
N GLN A 57 -15.82 9.89 -4.08
CA GLN A 57 -15.11 9.72 -2.81
C GLN A 57 -14.11 8.56 -2.86
N LEU A 58 -14.43 7.46 -3.54
CA LEU A 58 -13.50 6.35 -3.76
C LEU A 58 -12.28 6.79 -4.58
N VAL A 59 -12.49 7.58 -5.64
CA VAL A 59 -11.38 8.11 -6.44
C VAL A 59 -10.54 9.12 -5.65
N LYS A 60 -11.14 9.92 -4.77
CA LYS A 60 -10.38 10.79 -3.84
C LYS A 60 -9.42 9.96 -2.96
N VAL A 61 -9.89 8.83 -2.43
CA VAL A 61 -9.05 7.91 -1.64
C VAL A 61 -7.92 7.32 -2.50
N GLU A 62 -8.21 6.91 -3.72
CA GLU A 62 -7.19 6.36 -4.63
C GLU A 62 -6.12 7.40 -4.99
N ARG A 63 -6.53 8.66 -5.17
CA ARG A 63 -5.60 9.77 -5.39
C ARG A 63 -4.68 10.02 -4.20
N GLU A 64 -5.19 9.91 -2.98
CA GLU A 64 -4.35 10.00 -1.78
C GLU A 64 -3.33 8.86 -1.72
N LYS A 65 -3.68 7.64 -2.14
CA LYS A 65 -2.72 6.53 -2.24
C LYS A 65 -1.65 6.80 -3.29
N VAL A 66 -2.02 7.20 -4.50
CA VAL A 66 -1.06 7.53 -5.56
C VAL A 66 -0.14 8.68 -5.14
N LYS A 67 -0.62 9.64 -4.33
CA LYS A 67 0.21 10.69 -3.73
C LYS A 67 1.25 10.13 -2.75
N LEU A 68 0.91 9.12 -1.95
CA LEU A 68 1.89 8.44 -1.09
C LEU A 68 2.91 7.66 -1.90
N GLU A 69 2.47 6.96 -2.96
CA GLU A 69 3.36 6.25 -3.89
C GLU A 69 4.32 7.21 -4.60
N LYS A 70 3.87 8.43 -4.94
CA LYS A 70 4.72 9.49 -5.51
C LYS A 70 5.92 9.80 -4.61
N ASP A 71 5.71 9.92 -3.30
CA ASP A 71 6.78 10.20 -2.34
C ASP A 71 7.78 9.05 -2.25
N GLN A 72 7.29 7.80 -2.37
CA GLN A 72 8.13 6.62 -2.46
C GLN A 72 8.95 6.60 -3.77
N VAL A 73 8.31 6.82 -4.91
CA VAL A 73 8.99 6.91 -6.22
C VAL A 73 10.03 8.02 -6.21
N ASN A 74 9.73 9.17 -5.62
CA ASN A 74 10.71 10.26 -5.45
C ASN A 74 11.94 9.83 -4.66
N LEU A 75 11.74 9.10 -3.55
CA LEU A 75 12.83 8.60 -2.73
C LEU A 75 13.67 7.57 -3.50
N GLU A 76 13.03 6.68 -4.25
CA GLU A 76 13.68 5.65 -5.05
C GLU A 76 14.46 6.24 -6.23
N LEU A 77 13.94 7.27 -6.90
CA LEU A 77 14.66 8.00 -7.95
C LEU A 77 15.90 8.72 -7.38
N LYS A 78 15.79 9.31 -6.18
CA LYS A 78 16.95 9.90 -5.47
C LYS A 78 18.00 8.84 -5.14
N LYS A 79 17.59 7.64 -4.71
CA LYS A 79 18.50 6.51 -4.49
C LYS A 79 19.19 6.10 -5.78
N CYS A 80 18.44 5.91 -6.87
CA CYS A 80 19.02 5.56 -8.17
C CYS A 80 20.07 6.60 -8.60
N SER A 81 19.77 7.90 -8.44
CA SER A 81 20.72 8.98 -8.74
C SER A 81 22.00 8.87 -7.90
N LEU A 82 21.88 8.64 -6.58
CA LEU A 82 23.03 8.46 -5.70
C LEU A 82 23.88 7.23 -6.10
N GLU A 83 23.23 6.14 -6.47
CA GLU A 83 23.90 4.91 -6.89
C GLU A 83 24.63 5.07 -8.24
N VAL A 84 24.08 5.86 -9.18
CA VAL A 84 24.78 6.28 -10.42
C VAL A 84 26.07 7.04 -10.08
N GLU A 85 26.09 7.85 -9.02
CA GLU A 85 27.29 8.59 -8.61
C GLU A 85 28.33 7.68 -7.96
N GLN A 86 27.88 6.72 -7.15
CA GLN A 86 28.76 5.75 -6.46
C GLN A 86 29.27 4.66 -7.40
N ALA A 87 28.61 4.46 -8.54
CA ALA A 87 28.98 3.49 -9.55
C ALA A 87 30.40 3.73 -10.07
N LYS A 88 31.25 2.70 -9.93
CA LYS A 88 32.67 2.73 -10.32
C LYS A 88 32.89 2.30 -11.76
N THR A 89 31.84 1.83 -12.43
CA THR A 89 31.87 1.26 -13.79
C THR A 89 30.75 1.84 -14.64
N ALA A 90 30.92 1.82 -15.96
CA ALA A 90 29.91 2.32 -16.90
C ALA A 90 28.63 1.45 -16.90
N GLU A 91 28.74 0.13 -16.69
CA GLU A 91 27.60 -0.79 -16.60
C GLU A 91 26.71 -0.51 -15.38
N GLN A 92 27.31 -0.28 -14.21
CA GLN A 92 26.54 0.09 -13.01
C GLN A 92 25.78 1.40 -13.18
N LYS A 93 26.37 2.37 -13.89
CA LYS A 93 25.67 3.63 -14.20
C LYS A 93 24.47 3.39 -15.11
N ALA A 94 24.65 2.64 -16.19
CA ALA A 94 23.58 2.32 -17.12
C ALA A 94 22.43 1.54 -16.45
N PHE A 95 22.75 0.62 -15.52
CA PHE A 95 21.74 -0.12 -14.74
C PHE A 95 20.85 0.82 -13.93
N TRP A 96 21.46 1.70 -13.12
CA TRP A 96 20.70 2.61 -12.25
C TRP A 96 19.94 3.68 -13.04
N GLU A 97 20.46 4.10 -14.20
CA GLU A 97 19.75 4.98 -15.14
C GLU A 97 18.52 4.29 -15.76
N ALA A 98 18.65 3.03 -16.19
CA ALA A 98 17.53 2.26 -16.73
C ALA A 98 16.45 1.98 -15.68
N GLU A 99 16.88 1.69 -14.46
CA GLU A 99 16.00 1.41 -13.31
C GLU A 99 15.24 2.68 -12.85
N ALA A 100 15.88 3.86 -12.93
CA ALA A 100 15.20 5.14 -12.74
C ALA A 100 14.15 5.43 -13.84
N GLN A 101 14.47 5.09 -15.09
CA GLN A 101 13.55 5.27 -16.22
C GLN A 101 12.32 4.34 -16.10
N LYS A 102 12.52 3.07 -15.73
CA LYS A 102 11.43 2.11 -15.52
C LYS A 102 10.42 2.60 -14.49
N ARG A 103 10.88 3.03 -13.31
CA ARG A 103 10.01 3.56 -12.25
C ARG A 103 9.19 4.77 -12.70
N THR A 104 9.75 5.58 -13.59
CA THR A 104 9.08 6.77 -14.12
C THR A 104 7.93 6.42 -15.03
N GLU A 105 8.15 5.49 -15.94
CA GLU A 105 7.10 5.05 -16.86
C GLU A 105 5.98 4.30 -16.12
N GLU A 106 6.32 3.49 -15.12
CA GLU A 106 5.33 2.84 -14.23
C GLU A 106 4.49 3.88 -13.46
N PHE A 107 5.12 4.92 -12.93
CA PHE A 107 4.40 5.97 -12.22
C PHE A 107 3.54 6.83 -13.16
N LYS A 108 4.03 7.16 -14.36
CA LYS A 108 3.23 7.84 -15.40
C LYS A 108 1.97 7.06 -15.75
N ALA A 109 2.10 5.74 -15.94
CA ALA A 109 0.96 4.88 -16.25
C ALA A 109 -0.08 4.91 -15.12
N LYS A 110 0.34 4.81 -13.85
CA LYS A 110 -0.56 4.93 -12.69
C LYS A 110 -1.25 6.29 -12.60
N MET A 111 -0.54 7.39 -12.85
CA MET A 111 -1.13 8.73 -12.86
C MET A 111 -2.21 8.86 -13.96
N LEU A 112 -1.95 8.28 -15.13
CA LEU A 112 -2.88 8.26 -16.25
C LEU A 112 -4.13 7.41 -15.96
N ASP A 113 -3.95 6.24 -15.33
CA ASP A 113 -5.08 5.39 -14.89
C ASP A 113 -5.95 6.13 -13.86
N LEU A 114 -5.32 6.80 -12.88
CA LEU A 114 -6.03 7.59 -11.87
C LEU A 114 -6.80 8.75 -12.50
N GLN A 115 -6.23 9.40 -13.51
CA GLN A 115 -6.88 10.48 -14.25
C GLN A 115 -8.12 9.96 -14.98
N THR A 116 -8.00 8.81 -15.64
CA THR A 116 -9.10 8.12 -16.33
C THR A 116 -10.24 7.80 -15.36
N LEU A 117 -9.92 7.22 -14.20
CA LEU A 117 -10.88 6.92 -13.13
C LEU A 117 -11.56 8.18 -12.58
N THR A 118 -10.80 9.26 -12.37
CA THR A 118 -11.31 10.54 -11.85
C THR A 118 -12.37 11.10 -12.76
N ALA A 119 -12.05 11.19 -14.05
CA ALA A 119 -12.94 11.84 -14.97
C ALA A 119 -14.14 10.94 -15.37
N GLN A 120 -14.04 9.61 -15.22
CA GLN A 120 -15.20 8.70 -15.32
C GLN A 120 -16.19 8.95 -14.16
N ALA A 121 -15.68 9.11 -12.94
CA ALA A 121 -16.52 9.42 -11.79
C ALA A 121 -17.19 10.80 -11.92
N GLU A 122 -16.48 11.79 -12.45
CA GLU A 122 -17.02 13.14 -12.73
C GLU A 122 -18.08 13.11 -13.83
N TYR A 123 -17.90 12.30 -14.88
CA TYR A 123 -18.92 12.08 -15.91
C TYR A 123 -20.21 11.48 -15.33
N ASN A 124 -20.09 10.44 -14.50
CA ASN A 124 -21.23 9.81 -13.84
C ASN A 124 -22.00 10.81 -12.97
N ASN A 125 -21.29 11.74 -12.32
CA ASN A 125 -21.90 12.81 -11.54
C ASN A 125 -22.64 13.83 -12.41
N LYS A 126 -22.04 14.31 -13.51
CA LYS A 126 -22.73 15.20 -14.47
C LYS A 126 -23.99 14.54 -15.04
N LYS A 127 -23.90 13.25 -15.40
CA LYS A 127 -25.04 12.48 -15.89
C LYS A 127 -26.16 12.39 -14.85
N ALA A 128 -25.84 12.06 -13.59
CA ALA A 128 -26.83 11.99 -12.53
C ALA A 128 -27.49 13.35 -12.24
N LEU A 129 -26.74 14.45 -12.35
CA LEU A 129 -27.26 15.81 -12.24
C LEU A 129 -28.24 16.14 -13.40
N MET A 130 -28.00 15.62 -14.60
CA MET A 130 -28.93 15.76 -15.73
C MET A 130 -30.17 14.88 -15.58
N ASP A 131 -30.03 13.66 -15.04
CA ASP A 131 -31.17 12.80 -14.71
C ASP A 131 -32.08 13.46 -13.65
N ILE A 132 -31.51 14.24 -12.71
CA ILE A 132 -32.28 15.07 -11.76
C ILE A 132 -33.05 16.18 -12.49
N GLU A 133 -32.45 16.87 -13.45
CA GLU A 133 -33.14 17.90 -14.25
C GLU A 133 -34.36 17.33 -14.98
N VAL A 134 -34.17 16.19 -15.66
CA VAL A 134 -35.24 15.53 -16.40
C VAL A 134 -36.39 15.13 -15.47
N ALA A 135 -36.07 14.58 -14.30
CA ALA A 135 -37.07 14.21 -13.30
C ALA A 135 -37.85 15.43 -12.77
N LEU A 136 -37.21 16.59 -12.65
CA LEU A 136 -37.87 17.81 -12.17
C LEU A 136 -38.82 18.44 -13.21
N LEU A 137 -38.63 18.20 -14.51
CA LEU A 137 -39.49 18.74 -15.58
C LEU A 137 -40.93 18.21 -15.53
N THR A 138 -41.14 17.03 -14.96
CA THR A 138 -42.45 16.37 -14.87
C THR A 138 -43.13 16.60 -13.51
N MET A 139 -42.48 17.35 -12.61
CA MET A 139 -42.94 17.65 -11.25
C MET A 139 -43.53 19.07 -11.14
N LYS A 140 -44.10 19.40 -9.98
CA LYS A 140 -44.70 20.72 -9.73
C LYS A 140 -43.59 21.78 -9.68
N ASP A 141 -43.77 22.86 -10.44
CA ASP A 141 -42.86 24.00 -10.46
C ASP A 141 -43.06 24.84 -9.19
N ASP A 142 -42.18 24.63 -8.20
CA ASP A 142 -42.22 25.27 -6.89
C ASP A 142 -40.84 25.82 -6.49
N ALA A 143 -40.79 26.53 -5.36
CA ALA A 143 -39.57 27.19 -4.91
C ALA A 143 -38.41 26.21 -4.63
N TYR A 144 -38.69 24.93 -4.34
CA TYR A 144 -37.67 23.90 -4.16
C TYR A 144 -37.04 23.50 -5.48
N THR A 145 -37.85 23.26 -6.51
CA THR A 145 -37.39 22.96 -7.88
C THR A 145 -36.48 24.06 -8.43
N ALA A 146 -36.82 25.33 -8.19
CA ALA A 146 -35.99 26.48 -8.59
C ALA A 146 -34.63 26.51 -7.88
N GLU A 147 -34.59 26.27 -6.57
CA GLU A 147 -33.33 26.27 -5.81
C GLU A 147 -32.45 25.06 -6.13
N ILE A 148 -33.03 23.87 -6.36
CA ILE A 148 -32.32 22.67 -6.83
C ILE A 148 -31.65 22.97 -8.18
N ASN A 149 -32.38 23.56 -9.13
CA ASN A 149 -31.85 23.91 -10.45
C ASN A 149 -30.74 24.94 -10.40
N LYS A 150 -30.79 25.91 -9.48
CA LYS A 150 -29.72 26.90 -9.27
C LYS A 150 -28.40 26.25 -8.86
N TYR A 151 -28.41 25.36 -7.87
CA TYR A 151 -27.17 24.70 -7.43
C TYR A 151 -26.66 23.67 -8.44
N ARG A 152 -27.56 22.97 -9.13
CA ARG A 152 -27.22 22.11 -10.27
C ARG A 152 -26.52 22.92 -11.37
N ALA A 153 -27.10 24.06 -11.77
CA ALA A 153 -26.52 24.95 -12.78
C ALA A 153 -25.15 25.51 -12.37
N ALA A 154 -24.93 25.78 -11.07
CA ALA A 154 -23.62 26.18 -10.56
C ALA A 154 -22.58 25.04 -10.61
N LEU A 155 -23.01 23.78 -10.54
CA LEU A 155 -22.14 22.60 -10.62
C LEU A 155 -21.78 22.23 -12.06
N VAL A 156 -22.78 22.05 -12.93
CA VAL A 156 -22.61 21.54 -14.30
C VAL A 156 -22.56 22.63 -15.36
N GLY A 157 -22.91 23.86 -15.01
CA GLY A 157 -23.18 24.92 -15.97
C GLY A 157 -24.64 24.91 -16.42
N TYR A 158 -25.02 25.89 -17.25
CA TYR A 158 -26.36 25.94 -17.83
C TYR A 158 -26.35 26.60 -19.20
N THR A 159 -27.28 26.17 -20.04
CA THR A 159 -27.57 26.82 -21.32
C THR A 159 -28.83 27.66 -21.21
N PHE A 160 -28.79 28.92 -21.63
CA PHE A 160 -29.96 29.79 -21.63
C PHE A 160 -30.16 30.41 -23.01
N LYS A 161 -31.41 30.70 -23.35
CA LYS A 161 -31.75 31.35 -24.61
C LYS A 161 -32.03 32.83 -24.34
N SER A 162 -31.31 33.71 -25.03
CA SER A 162 -31.60 35.15 -25.02
C SER A 162 -32.33 35.54 -26.29
N GLU A 163 -33.44 36.25 -26.15
CA GLU A 163 -34.15 36.87 -27.28
C GLU A 163 -33.66 38.31 -27.47
N SER A 164 -33.21 38.63 -28.68
CA SER A 164 -32.99 40.00 -29.13
C SER A 164 -33.92 40.28 -30.29
N THR A 165 -34.65 41.40 -30.23
CA THR A 165 -35.48 41.87 -31.33
C THR A 165 -34.82 43.09 -31.95
N THR A 166 -34.32 42.94 -33.17
CA THR A 166 -33.70 44.02 -33.94
C THR A 166 -34.46 44.15 -35.25
N ASN A 167 -34.86 45.38 -35.62
CA ASN A 167 -35.64 45.66 -36.84
C ASN A 167 -36.93 44.84 -37.02
N GLY A 168 -37.55 44.37 -35.93
CA GLY A 168 -38.81 43.61 -35.97
C GLY A 168 -38.64 42.11 -36.20
N GLU A 169 -37.41 41.61 -36.33
CA GLU A 169 -37.10 40.18 -36.30
C GLU A 169 -36.52 39.78 -34.95
N THR A 170 -37.03 38.70 -34.38
CA THR A 170 -36.58 38.15 -33.10
C THR A 170 -35.58 37.02 -33.35
N THR A 171 -34.36 37.21 -32.87
CA THR A 171 -33.29 36.21 -32.89
C THR A 171 -33.16 35.57 -31.52
N ILE A 172 -33.18 34.24 -31.48
CA ILE A 172 -33.00 33.43 -30.27
C ILE A 172 -31.57 32.88 -30.27
N THR A 173 -30.71 33.38 -29.38
CA THR A 173 -29.32 32.91 -29.22
C THR A 173 -29.24 31.96 -28.03
N THR A 174 -28.58 30.80 -28.19
CA THR A 174 -28.35 29.87 -27.07
C THR A 174 -26.94 30.11 -26.52
N ASN A 175 -26.87 30.55 -25.26
CA ASN A 175 -25.66 30.88 -24.54
C ASN A 175 -25.36 29.79 -23.50
N SER A 176 -24.10 29.60 -23.12
CA SER A 176 -23.68 28.59 -22.14
C SER A 176 -22.73 29.17 -21.08
N SER A 177 -22.96 28.81 -19.82
CA SER A 177 -22.07 29.10 -18.69
C SER A 177 -21.44 27.81 -18.18
N TYR A 178 -20.14 27.84 -17.89
CA TYR A 178 -19.44 26.73 -17.22
C TYR A 178 -19.82 26.66 -15.74
N GLY A 179 -19.75 25.46 -15.18
CA GLY A 179 -19.98 25.18 -13.76
C GLY A 179 -18.70 24.74 -13.05
N ALA A 180 -18.73 24.75 -11.72
CA ALA A 180 -17.56 24.50 -10.86
C ALA A 180 -16.86 23.15 -11.09
N LEU A 181 -17.55 22.15 -11.67
CA LEU A 181 -16.95 20.86 -12.02
C LEU A 181 -15.92 20.96 -13.17
N ALA A 182 -16.11 21.89 -14.12
CA ALA A 182 -15.17 22.09 -15.22
C ALA A 182 -13.86 22.73 -14.72
N ASP A 183 -13.96 23.81 -13.94
CA ASP A 183 -12.82 24.47 -13.29
C ASP A 183 -11.97 23.50 -12.46
N LEU A 184 -12.62 22.56 -11.76
CA LEU A 184 -11.95 21.56 -10.94
C LEU A 184 -11.17 20.56 -11.81
N ALA A 185 -11.73 20.10 -12.92
CA ALA A 185 -11.07 19.17 -13.84
C ALA A 185 -9.80 19.81 -14.45
N GLU A 186 -9.88 21.08 -14.86
CA GLU A 186 -8.75 21.84 -15.40
C GLU A 186 -7.62 22.00 -14.37
N ALA A 187 -7.97 22.35 -13.13
CA ALA A 187 -7.00 22.45 -12.04
C ALA A 187 -6.29 21.11 -11.77
N LYS A 188 -7.03 20.00 -11.79
CA LYS A 188 -6.49 18.65 -11.58
C LYS A 188 -5.56 18.21 -12.72
N SER A 189 -5.88 18.57 -13.96
CA SER A 189 -5.03 18.34 -15.14
C SER A 189 -3.71 19.11 -15.02
N SER A 190 -3.78 20.37 -14.62
CA SER A 190 -2.61 21.24 -14.44
C SER A 190 -1.67 20.71 -13.35
N LEU A 191 -2.23 20.22 -12.24
CA LEU A 191 -1.45 19.55 -11.19
C LEU A 191 -0.73 18.31 -11.73
N MET A 192 -1.44 17.44 -12.46
CA MET A 192 -0.84 16.23 -13.02
C MET A 192 0.31 16.54 -13.98
N LYS A 193 0.17 17.54 -14.86
CA LYS A 193 1.25 17.96 -15.78
C LYS A 193 2.48 18.44 -15.00
N ALA A 194 2.29 19.23 -13.95
CA ALA A 194 3.39 19.68 -13.09
C ALA A 194 4.09 18.50 -12.38
N GLU A 195 3.32 17.52 -11.91
CA GLU A 195 3.85 16.32 -11.26
C GLU A 195 4.62 15.41 -12.22
N VAL A 196 4.10 15.19 -13.43
CA VAL A 196 4.78 14.41 -14.49
C VAL A 196 6.07 15.11 -14.93
N ALA A 197 6.03 16.44 -15.14
CA ALA A 197 7.22 17.21 -15.51
C ALA A 197 8.33 17.08 -14.48
N ARG A 198 7.98 17.12 -13.19
CA ARG A 198 8.95 16.93 -12.10
C ARG A 198 9.55 15.54 -12.06
N ILE A 199 8.75 14.49 -12.24
CA ILE A 199 9.23 13.10 -12.20
C ILE A 199 10.07 12.78 -13.42
N ASN A 200 9.71 13.30 -14.60
CA ASN A 200 10.54 13.25 -15.80
C ASN A 200 11.91 13.90 -15.60
N PHE A 201 11.93 15.04 -14.91
CA PHE A 201 13.19 15.71 -14.57
C PHE A 201 14.05 14.88 -13.61
N LEU A 202 13.46 14.40 -12.49
CA LEU A 202 14.16 13.60 -11.47
C LEU A 202 14.73 12.28 -12.01
N SER A 203 14.00 11.62 -12.89
CA SER A 203 14.37 10.33 -13.47
C SER A 203 15.34 10.42 -14.63
N LYS A 204 15.65 11.64 -15.06
CA LYS A 204 16.41 11.90 -16.26
C LYS A 204 15.75 11.33 -17.53
N ASN A 205 14.42 11.40 -17.63
CA ASN A 205 13.69 10.77 -18.74
C ASN A 205 14.17 11.30 -20.10
N LYS A 206 14.74 10.41 -20.92
CA LYS A 206 15.32 10.69 -22.24
C LYS A 206 14.38 11.34 -23.25
N TYR A 207 13.07 11.38 -22.97
CA TYR A 207 12.01 11.97 -23.81
C TYR A 207 11.48 13.32 -23.30
N TYR A 208 11.92 13.79 -22.12
CA TYR A 208 11.47 15.06 -21.54
C TYR A 208 11.74 16.30 -22.43
N PRO A 209 12.89 16.41 -23.14
CA PRO A 209 13.12 17.48 -24.11
C PRO A 209 12.09 17.48 -25.25
N GLU A 210 11.80 16.29 -25.80
CA GLU A 210 10.86 16.10 -26.89
C GLU A 210 9.44 16.45 -26.44
N GLU A 211 9.10 16.13 -25.20
CA GLU A 211 7.85 16.54 -24.56
C GLU A 211 7.75 18.09 -24.50
N LEU A 212 8.75 18.79 -23.92
CA LEU A 212 8.75 20.26 -23.83
C LEU A 212 8.69 20.93 -25.21
N GLN A 213 9.39 20.38 -26.20
CA GLN A 213 9.34 20.90 -27.56
C GLN A 213 7.95 20.77 -28.19
N LEU A 214 7.19 19.72 -27.86
CA LEU A 214 5.82 19.59 -28.34
C LEU A 214 4.89 20.62 -27.68
N GLU A 215 5.01 20.83 -26.37
CA GLU A 215 4.25 21.85 -25.64
C GLU A 215 4.53 23.26 -26.21
N ARG A 216 5.80 23.53 -26.53
CA ARG A 216 6.23 24.75 -27.18
C ARG A 216 5.58 24.93 -28.55
N THR A 217 5.50 23.88 -29.38
CA THR A 217 4.83 23.93 -30.68
C THR A 217 3.36 24.33 -30.56
N HIS A 218 2.65 23.77 -29.59
CA HIS A 218 1.25 24.13 -29.31
C HIS A 218 1.10 25.60 -28.90
N ALA A 219 1.92 26.06 -27.95
CA ALA A 219 1.88 27.45 -27.47
C ALA A 219 2.24 28.44 -28.60
N ALA A 220 3.22 28.11 -29.43
CA ALA A 220 3.62 28.92 -30.57
C ALA A 220 2.50 29.03 -31.62
N LYS A 221 1.79 27.94 -31.92
CA LYS A 221 0.65 27.97 -32.86
C LYS A 221 -0.51 28.79 -32.32
N THR A 222 -0.76 28.70 -31.01
CA THR A 222 -1.76 29.55 -30.35
C THR A 222 -1.41 31.03 -30.52
N LEU A 223 -0.15 31.41 -30.25
CA LEU A 223 0.33 32.78 -30.43
C LEU A 223 0.19 33.25 -31.90
N GLU A 224 0.57 32.42 -32.87
CA GLU A 224 0.42 32.70 -34.30
C GLU A 224 -1.03 33.06 -34.66
N ILE A 225 -1.99 32.26 -34.18
CA ILE A 225 -3.41 32.46 -34.44
C ILE A 225 -3.92 33.76 -33.79
N GLN A 226 -3.54 34.03 -32.55
CA GLN A 226 -3.92 35.28 -31.85
C GLN A 226 -3.36 36.52 -32.55
N MET A 227 -2.13 36.45 -33.08
CA MET A 227 -1.54 37.53 -33.87
C MET A 227 -2.26 37.72 -35.21
N ALA A 228 -2.67 36.65 -35.87
CA ALA A 228 -3.44 36.72 -37.11
C ALA A 228 -4.82 37.35 -36.90
N LEU A 229 -5.54 36.99 -35.83
CA LEU A 229 -6.83 37.59 -35.47
C LEU A 229 -6.70 39.11 -35.21
N MET A 230 -5.62 39.54 -34.55
CA MET A 230 -5.36 40.96 -34.33
C MET A 230 -5.19 41.76 -35.63
N GLU A 231 -4.50 41.19 -36.61
CA GLU A 231 -4.36 41.84 -37.91
C GLU A 231 -5.70 41.91 -38.64
N GLU A 232 -6.49 40.84 -38.56
CA GLU A 232 -7.83 40.80 -39.12
C GLU A 232 -8.73 41.90 -38.52
N TYR A 233 -8.72 42.09 -37.20
CA TYR A 233 -9.46 43.16 -36.52
C TYR A 233 -9.06 44.55 -36.98
N LYS A 234 -7.76 44.81 -37.20
CA LYS A 234 -7.28 46.08 -37.76
C LYS A 234 -7.75 46.29 -39.19
N THR A 235 -7.77 45.24 -40.02
CA THR A 235 -8.28 45.37 -41.40
C THR A 235 -9.77 45.66 -41.42
N LEU A 236 -10.54 45.06 -40.51
CA LEU A 236 -11.98 45.31 -40.39
C LEU A 236 -12.27 46.73 -39.91
N ASP A 237 -11.46 47.32 -39.01
CA ASP A 237 -11.52 48.74 -38.63
C ASP A 237 -11.55 49.66 -39.87
N ALA A 238 -10.56 49.43 -40.74
CA ALA A 238 -10.32 50.28 -41.89
C ALA A 238 -11.45 50.22 -42.93
N THR A 239 -12.25 49.15 -42.92
CA THR A 239 -13.37 48.96 -43.86
C THR A 239 -14.69 49.59 -43.41
N GLY A 240 -14.80 50.02 -42.15
CA GLY A 240 -15.85 50.93 -41.67
C GLY A 240 -17.29 50.55 -42.01
N THR A 241 -17.64 49.26 -42.02
CA THR A 241 -18.97 48.70 -42.40
C THR A 241 -19.35 48.74 -43.89
N ASP A 242 -18.39 48.77 -44.82
CA ASP A 242 -18.69 48.51 -46.25
C ASP A 242 -19.22 47.08 -46.44
N SER A 243 -20.54 46.98 -46.68
CA SER A 243 -21.25 45.70 -46.81
C SER A 243 -20.71 44.83 -47.94
N LYS A 244 -20.10 45.41 -48.98
CA LYS A 244 -19.50 44.65 -50.08
C LYS A 244 -18.16 44.04 -49.66
N ALA A 245 -17.33 44.82 -48.96
CA ALA A 245 -16.05 44.34 -48.44
C ALA A 245 -16.24 43.22 -47.39
N LEU A 246 -17.25 43.33 -46.53
CA LEU A 246 -17.62 42.29 -45.56
C LEU A 246 -18.13 41.01 -46.25
N ALA A 247 -18.99 41.13 -47.26
CA ALA A 247 -19.49 39.98 -48.02
C ALA A 247 -18.36 39.25 -48.78
N ASP A 248 -17.40 39.98 -49.33
CA ASP A 248 -16.23 39.41 -50.00
C ASP A 248 -15.31 38.67 -49.00
N LYS A 249 -15.07 39.23 -47.81
CA LYS A 249 -14.34 38.55 -46.71
C LYS A 249 -15.04 37.27 -46.25
N LEU A 250 -16.35 37.31 -46.00
CA LEU A 250 -17.13 36.14 -45.59
C LEU A 250 -17.05 35.00 -46.62
N LYS A 251 -17.08 35.35 -47.91
CA LYS A 251 -16.89 34.39 -48.99
C LYS A 251 -15.47 33.81 -48.99
N GLY A 252 -14.46 34.66 -48.73
CA GLY A 252 -13.07 34.25 -48.52
C GLY A 252 -12.95 33.20 -47.42
N TYR A 253 -13.43 33.48 -46.21
CA TYR A 253 -13.33 32.55 -45.08
C TYR A 253 -14.04 31.22 -45.30
N LYS A 254 -15.21 31.22 -45.95
CA LYS A 254 -15.88 29.97 -46.33
C LYS A 254 -15.05 29.15 -47.33
N THR A 255 -14.32 29.81 -48.21
CA THR A 255 -13.39 29.16 -49.15
C THR A 255 -12.18 28.60 -48.40
N ASP A 256 -11.61 29.38 -47.48
CA ASP A 256 -10.46 28.96 -46.65
C ASP A 256 -10.82 27.78 -45.74
N LEU A 257 -12.04 27.77 -45.18
CA LEU A 257 -12.54 26.69 -44.33
C LEU A 257 -12.69 25.38 -45.11
N GLN A 258 -13.11 25.44 -46.38
CA GLN A 258 -13.10 24.29 -47.29
C GLN A 258 -11.67 23.86 -47.67
N ALA A 259 -10.74 24.80 -47.80
CA ALA A 259 -9.35 24.49 -48.13
C ALA A 259 -8.62 23.74 -47.00
N LEU A 260 -9.10 23.84 -45.74
CA LEU A 260 -8.57 23.08 -44.61
C LEU A 260 -8.70 21.56 -44.80
N ASP A 261 -9.73 21.07 -45.52
CA ASP A 261 -9.87 19.64 -45.79
C ASP A 261 -8.69 19.09 -46.61
N ALA A 262 -8.29 19.83 -47.65
CA ALA A 262 -7.14 19.47 -48.48
C ALA A 262 -5.82 19.59 -47.72
N LYS A 263 -5.70 20.61 -46.85
CA LYS A 263 -4.52 20.82 -46.00
C LYS A 263 -4.36 19.71 -44.96
N GLU A 264 -5.46 19.30 -44.34
CA GLU A 264 -5.52 18.15 -43.42
C GLU A 264 -5.16 16.85 -44.14
N ASP A 265 -5.71 16.59 -45.33
CA ASP A 265 -5.37 15.39 -46.09
C ASP A 265 -3.89 15.33 -46.47
N GLU A 266 -3.30 16.45 -46.85
CA GLU A 266 -1.87 16.52 -47.14
C GLU A 266 -1.03 16.26 -45.88
N ALA A 267 -1.42 16.84 -44.73
CA ALA A 267 -0.73 16.63 -43.46
C ALA A 267 -0.86 15.19 -42.97
N TYR A 268 -2.05 14.59 -43.08
CA TYR A 268 -2.30 13.20 -42.70
C TYR A 268 -1.55 12.22 -43.62
N THR A 269 -1.51 12.48 -44.93
CA THR A 269 -0.70 11.68 -45.87
C THR A 269 0.77 11.70 -45.47
N LYS A 270 1.30 12.84 -45.03
CA LYS A 270 2.69 12.94 -44.53
C LYS A 270 2.90 12.10 -43.26
N ILE A 271 1.93 12.10 -42.32
CA ILE A 271 1.96 11.24 -41.13
C ILE A 271 2.00 9.76 -41.55
N GLU A 272 1.17 9.34 -42.49
CA GLU A 272 1.18 7.95 -42.99
C GLU A 272 2.54 7.56 -43.59
N GLU A 273 3.16 8.45 -44.38
CA GLU A 273 4.51 8.23 -44.90
C GLU A 273 5.56 8.13 -43.78
N MET A 274 5.46 8.97 -42.74
CA MET A 274 6.37 8.93 -41.59
C MET A 274 6.21 7.68 -40.73
N ARG A 275 5.02 7.08 -40.69
CA ARG A 275 4.76 5.82 -39.97
C ARG A 275 5.40 4.60 -40.64
N LYS A 276 5.55 4.59 -41.97
CA LYS A 276 6.10 3.46 -42.74
C LYS A 276 7.48 2.97 -42.26
N PRO A 277 8.49 3.84 -42.01
CA PRO A 277 9.78 3.40 -41.49
C PRO A 277 9.73 2.98 -40.01
N ILE A 278 8.80 3.52 -39.22
CA ILE A 278 8.69 3.28 -37.77
C ILE A 278 8.01 1.93 -37.48
N PHE A 279 6.94 1.61 -38.21
CA PHE A 279 6.09 0.45 -37.97
C PHE A 279 6.85 -0.89 -37.88
N PRO A 280 7.79 -1.21 -38.80
CA PRO A 280 8.54 -2.46 -38.74
C PRO A 280 9.45 -2.58 -37.50
N ILE A 281 9.91 -1.46 -36.95
CA ILE A 281 10.77 -1.45 -35.75
C ILE A 281 9.92 -1.60 -34.49
N ASN A 282 8.78 -0.92 -34.41
CA ASN A 282 7.79 -1.14 -33.34
C ASN A 282 7.33 -2.61 -33.28
N GLN A 283 7.10 -3.23 -34.43
CA GLN A 283 6.77 -4.66 -34.49
C GLN A 283 7.88 -5.53 -33.92
N GLN A 284 9.15 -5.23 -34.23
CA GLN A 284 10.30 -5.94 -33.65
C GLN A 284 10.39 -5.73 -32.12
N ILE A 285 10.12 -4.52 -31.63
CA ILE A 285 10.09 -4.24 -30.17
C ILE A 285 9.02 -5.11 -29.49
N ILE A 286 7.82 -5.21 -30.06
CA ILE A 286 6.75 -6.07 -29.53
C ILE A 286 7.19 -7.54 -29.54
N GLU A 287 7.79 -8.00 -30.64
CA GLU A 287 8.30 -9.37 -30.76
C GLU A 287 9.38 -9.69 -29.72
N GLU A 288 10.26 -8.74 -29.40
CA GLU A 288 11.24 -8.90 -28.31
C GLU A 288 10.57 -8.87 -26.92
N LYS A 289 9.60 -7.97 -26.67
CA LYS A 289 8.86 -7.92 -25.39
C LYS A 289 8.10 -9.22 -25.11
N ILE A 290 7.48 -9.82 -26.13
CA ILE A 290 6.80 -11.13 -26.01
C ILE A 290 7.76 -12.22 -25.51
N LYS A 291 9.06 -12.15 -25.80
CA LYS A 291 10.03 -13.13 -25.30
C LYS A 291 10.25 -13.04 -23.79
N LEU A 292 10.13 -11.85 -23.20
CA LEU A 292 10.20 -11.67 -21.74
C LEU A 292 9.01 -12.33 -21.04
N ASP A 293 7.83 -12.25 -21.67
CA ASP A 293 6.58 -12.81 -21.16
C ASP A 293 6.35 -14.28 -21.57
N ALA A 294 7.21 -14.80 -22.44
CA ALA A 294 7.10 -16.18 -22.91
C ALA A 294 7.21 -17.15 -21.72
N THR A 295 6.34 -18.16 -21.72
CA THR A 295 6.37 -19.22 -20.72
C THR A 295 7.73 -19.90 -20.72
N SER A 296 8.43 -19.79 -19.60
CA SER A 296 9.71 -20.44 -19.35
C SER A 296 9.48 -21.78 -18.65
N SER A 297 10.49 -22.64 -18.70
CA SER A 297 10.47 -23.87 -17.92
C SER A 297 10.50 -23.57 -16.43
N ALA A 298 9.83 -24.41 -15.64
CA ALA A 298 9.90 -24.37 -14.19
C ALA A 298 11.36 -24.35 -13.70
N TYR A 299 11.60 -23.65 -12.60
CA TYR A 299 12.86 -23.73 -11.87
C TYR A 299 12.79 -24.86 -10.84
N THR A 300 13.83 -25.68 -10.76
CA THR A 300 13.91 -26.79 -9.81
C THR A 300 15.23 -26.73 -9.04
N LEU A 301 15.16 -26.45 -7.75
CA LEU A 301 16.26 -26.74 -6.82
C LEU A 301 16.09 -28.17 -6.33
N ALA A 302 16.88 -29.08 -6.91
CA ALA A 302 16.77 -30.50 -6.62
C ALA A 302 17.24 -30.80 -5.19
N LYS A 303 16.51 -31.67 -4.49
CA LYS A 303 16.88 -32.14 -3.16
C LYS A 303 18.29 -32.72 -3.12
N ALA A 304 18.70 -33.41 -4.18
CA ALA A 304 20.02 -34.03 -4.27
C ALA A 304 21.18 -33.02 -4.25
N ASP A 305 20.90 -31.76 -4.56
CA ASP A 305 21.87 -30.67 -4.60
C ASP A 305 21.99 -29.93 -3.26
N VAL A 306 21.08 -30.20 -2.32
CA VAL A 306 21.08 -29.61 -0.99
C VAL A 306 21.76 -30.58 -0.02
N ASP A 307 22.90 -30.18 0.52
CA ASP A 307 23.57 -30.97 1.57
C ASP A 307 22.64 -31.10 2.80
N PRO A 308 22.48 -32.30 3.37
CA PRO A 308 21.59 -32.52 4.52
C PRO A 308 21.81 -31.56 5.69
N ALA A 309 23.05 -31.07 5.90
CA ALA A 309 23.36 -30.12 6.96
C ALA A 309 22.75 -28.72 6.74
N LEU A 310 22.41 -28.37 5.49
CA LEU A 310 21.84 -27.06 5.14
C LEU A 310 20.31 -27.03 5.23
N VAL A 311 19.64 -28.18 5.20
CA VAL A 311 18.18 -28.28 5.03
C VAL A 311 17.38 -27.41 6.01
N ASN A 312 17.77 -27.38 7.28
CA ASN A 312 17.07 -26.54 8.28
C ASN A 312 17.23 -25.07 7.99
N GLY A 313 18.47 -24.65 7.71
CA GLY A 313 18.73 -23.25 7.41
C GLY A 313 18.12 -22.84 6.09
N LEU A 314 17.99 -23.76 5.13
CA LEU A 314 17.35 -23.49 3.85
C LEU A 314 15.85 -23.29 4.04
N TYR A 315 15.19 -24.09 4.88
CA TYR A 315 13.82 -23.84 5.28
C TYR A 315 13.67 -22.45 5.89
N SER A 316 14.54 -22.08 6.85
CA SER A 316 14.51 -20.75 7.49
C SER A 316 14.77 -19.61 6.51
N ALA A 317 15.70 -19.78 5.56
CA ALA A 317 16.02 -18.79 4.54
C ALA A 317 14.84 -18.55 3.58
N LEU A 318 14.09 -19.61 3.25
CA LEU A 318 12.95 -19.54 2.33
C LEU A 318 11.63 -19.19 3.03
N SER A 319 11.58 -19.20 4.36
CA SER A 319 10.37 -18.91 5.15
C SER A 319 10.17 -17.44 5.52
N THR A 320 11.01 -16.51 5.04
CA THR A 320 10.93 -15.10 5.41
C THR A 320 9.82 -14.36 4.64
N GLY A 321 8.84 -13.83 5.38
CA GLY A 321 7.87 -12.82 4.93
C GLY A 321 6.46 -13.01 5.51
N GLU A 322 6.05 -12.23 6.52
CA GLU A 322 4.62 -12.10 6.91
C GLU A 322 3.84 -11.16 5.95
N ASP A 323 4.54 -10.38 5.11
CA ASP A 323 3.94 -9.31 4.27
C ASP A 323 4.38 -9.30 2.77
N GLU A 324 5.18 -10.27 2.29
CA GLU A 324 5.58 -10.40 0.88
C GLU A 324 4.98 -11.66 0.23
N GLU A 325 4.74 -11.63 -1.09
CA GLU A 325 4.32 -12.80 -1.87
C GLU A 325 5.27 -13.98 -1.60
N THR A 326 4.72 -15.12 -1.15
CA THR A 326 5.53 -16.27 -0.70
C THR A 326 6.57 -16.68 -1.75
N LEU A 327 7.85 -16.69 -1.36
CA LEU A 327 8.98 -17.03 -2.25
C LEU A 327 8.85 -18.44 -2.88
N VAL A 328 8.38 -19.40 -2.08
CA VAL A 328 8.15 -20.79 -2.48
C VAL A 328 6.83 -21.25 -1.89
N GLU A 329 5.91 -21.68 -2.76
CA GLU A 329 4.63 -22.24 -2.34
C GLU A 329 4.80 -23.59 -1.64
N ASP A 330 3.89 -23.92 -0.73
CA ASP A 330 3.82 -25.24 -0.09
C ASP A 330 5.12 -25.67 0.62
N LEU A 331 5.89 -24.70 1.14
CA LEU A 331 7.19 -24.93 1.79
C LEU A 331 7.13 -26.02 2.88
N ASP A 332 6.07 -26.04 3.70
CA ASP A 332 5.85 -27.05 4.76
C ASP A 332 5.56 -28.47 4.22
N LYS A 333 5.14 -28.61 2.95
CA LYS A 333 4.99 -29.91 2.27
C LYS A 333 6.32 -30.38 1.67
N ILE A 334 7.23 -29.46 1.39
CA ILE A 334 8.58 -29.74 0.86
C ILE A 334 9.52 -30.08 2.02
N PHE A 335 9.53 -29.27 3.07
CA PHE A 335 10.34 -29.42 4.27
C PHE A 335 9.50 -29.96 5.41
N VAL A 336 9.64 -31.25 5.70
CA VAL A 336 8.85 -31.93 6.74
C VAL A 336 9.69 -32.10 7.99
N GLN A 337 9.19 -31.60 9.11
CA GLN A 337 9.78 -31.81 10.43
C GLN A 337 9.66 -33.29 10.84
N ASP A 338 10.77 -34.02 10.98
CA ASP A 338 10.72 -35.48 11.17
C ASP A 338 11.66 -36.07 12.23
N SER A 339 12.63 -35.31 12.76
CA SER A 339 13.53 -35.83 13.80
C SER A 339 14.06 -34.74 14.72
N TRP A 340 14.47 -35.10 15.94
CA TRP A 340 15.14 -34.20 16.88
C TRP A 340 16.65 -34.39 16.80
N ASN A 341 17.40 -33.30 16.59
CA ASN A 341 18.85 -33.33 16.66
C ASN A 341 19.29 -33.06 18.10
N ALA A 342 19.83 -34.08 18.76
CA ALA A 342 20.29 -33.98 20.14
C ALA A 342 21.51 -33.07 20.32
N GLU A 343 22.28 -32.83 19.26
CA GLU A 343 23.46 -31.96 19.27
C GLU A 343 23.07 -30.49 19.07
N LEU A 344 22.17 -30.19 18.14
CA LEU A 344 21.69 -28.83 17.87
C LEU A 344 20.48 -28.41 18.72
N LEU A 345 19.92 -29.37 19.47
CA LEU A 345 18.75 -29.23 20.32
C LEU A 345 17.60 -28.51 19.62
N ASN A 346 17.36 -28.89 18.37
CA ASN A 346 16.27 -28.41 17.55
C ASN A 346 15.65 -29.55 16.74
N TYR A 347 14.42 -29.33 16.31
CA TYR A 347 13.81 -30.21 15.32
C TYR A 347 14.46 -30.00 13.97
N GLN A 348 14.79 -31.11 13.33
CA GLN A 348 15.33 -31.17 12.00
C GLN A 348 14.19 -31.31 11.00
N TYR A 349 14.30 -30.54 9.95
CA TYR A 349 13.53 -30.67 8.74
C TYR A 349 14.26 -31.63 7.81
N THR A 350 13.46 -32.44 7.13
CA THR A 350 13.91 -33.21 5.98
C THR A 350 13.22 -32.67 4.75
N MET A 351 14.01 -32.30 3.76
CA MET A 351 13.52 -31.99 2.42
C MET A 351 12.99 -33.29 1.80
N LYS A 352 11.67 -33.41 1.63
CA LYS A 352 11.00 -34.60 1.08
C LYS A 352 10.85 -34.53 -0.44
N LYS A 353 10.85 -33.33 -1.01
CA LYS A 353 10.65 -33.05 -2.43
C LYS A 353 11.64 -32.00 -2.91
N ASP A 354 11.79 -31.87 -4.21
CA ASP A 354 12.49 -30.74 -4.82
C ASP A 354 11.70 -29.44 -4.57
N VAL A 355 12.39 -28.31 -4.51
CA VAL A 355 11.75 -26.99 -4.59
C VAL A 355 11.49 -26.71 -6.06
N VAL A 356 10.22 -26.60 -6.45
CA VAL A 356 9.81 -26.37 -7.84
C VAL A 356 8.96 -25.10 -7.91
N ILE A 357 9.35 -24.17 -8.78
CA ILE A 357 8.59 -22.96 -9.06
C ILE A 357 8.04 -23.05 -10.48
N ASN A 358 6.71 -23.08 -10.61
CA ASN A 358 5.97 -23.25 -11.86
C ASN A 358 5.46 -21.92 -12.43
N ASP A 359 4.89 -21.99 -13.64
CA ASP A 359 4.15 -20.89 -14.30
C ASP A 359 4.94 -19.57 -14.43
N LEU A 360 6.23 -19.69 -14.71
CA LEU A 360 7.12 -18.56 -14.83
C LEU A 360 7.16 -18.05 -16.27
N SER A 361 6.93 -16.76 -16.47
CA SER A 361 7.51 -16.05 -17.63
C SER A 361 9.04 -16.01 -17.48
N LEU A 362 9.77 -15.75 -18.57
CA LEU A 362 11.23 -15.60 -18.51
C LEU A 362 11.65 -14.54 -17.47
N ASN A 363 10.92 -13.42 -17.42
CA ASN A 363 11.17 -12.33 -16.49
C ASN A 363 10.87 -12.72 -15.02
N ASN A 364 9.76 -13.41 -14.78
CA ASN A 364 9.41 -13.92 -13.45
C ASN A 364 10.41 -14.99 -12.98
N LYS A 365 10.93 -15.80 -13.90
CA LYS A 365 11.96 -16.80 -13.61
C LYS A 365 13.26 -16.16 -13.14
N ALA A 366 13.77 -15.16 -13.86
CA ALA A 366 14.96 -14.42 -13.45
C ALA A 366 14.80 -13.84 -12.04
N THR A 367 13.65 -13.19 -11.80
CA THR A 367 13.31 -12.56 -10.51
C THR A 367 13.26 -13.58 -9.37
N LYS A 368 12.52 -14.68 -9.52
CA LYS A 368 12.33 -15.68 -8.44
C LYS A 368 13.60 -16.46 -8.14
N ILE A 369 14.39 -16.85 -9.14
CA ILE A 369 15.68 -17.54 -8.90
C ILE A 369 16.67 -16.58 -8.22
N GLY A 370 16.72 -15.32 -8.65
CA GLY A 370 17.51 -14.28 -8.00
C GLY A 370 17.14 -14.11 -6.54
N ALA A 371 15.83 -14.00 -6.23
CA ALA A 371 15.34 -13.87 -4.86
C ALA A 371 15.69 -15.09 -3.97
N ILE A 372 15.64 -16.31 -4.50
CA ILE A 372 16.11 -17.50 -3.77
C ILE A 372 17.60 -17.42 -3.46
N ALA A 373 18.42 -17.05 -4.47
CA ALA A 373 19.86 -16.92 -4.29
C ALA A 373 20.18 -15.87 -3.22
N ASP A 374 19.50 -14.73 -3.27
CA ASP A 374 19.70 -13.63 -2.32
C ASP A 374 19.21 -13.99 -0.91
N ALA A 375 18.09 -14.70 -0.76
CA ALA A 375 17.63 -15.19 0.54
C ALA A 375 18.63 -16.16 1.17
N ILE A 376 19.19 -17.08 0.38
CA ILE A 376 20.26 -17.99 0.83
C ILE A 376 21.51 -17.20 1.23
N LYS A 377 21.90 -16.21 0.42
CA LYS A 377 23.04 -15.34 0.69
C LYS A 377 22.86 -14.56 1.98
N ALA A 378 21.73 -13.90 2.16
CA ALA A 378 21.40 -13.16 3.38
C ALA A 378 21.43 -14.08 4.60
N TYR A 379 20.86 -15.29 4.49
CA TYR A 379 20.84 -16.26 5.56
C TYR A 379 22.24 -16.64 6.06
N TYR A 380 23.14 -17.02 5.15
CA TYR A 380 24.49 -17.39 5.59
C TYR A 380 25.40 -16.20 5.85
N GLN A 381 25.09 -14.98 5.40
CA GLN A 381 25.90 -13.81 5.75
C GLN A 381 25.54 -13.25 7.13
N GLY A 382 24.24 -13.28 7.47
CA GLY A 382 23.72 -12.76 8.73
C GLY A 382 24.23 -11.35 9.03
N GLU A 383 24.57 -11.09 10.30
CA GLU A 383 25.15 -9.82 10.75
C GLU A 383 26.59 -9.59 10.27
N ASN A 384 27.24 -10.60 9.71
CA ASN A 384 28.64 -10.56 9.26
C ASN A 384 28.78 -10.30 7.76
N SER A 385 27.81 -9.65 7.12
CA SER A 385 27.79 -9.40 5.67
C SER A 385 29.05 -8.68 5.16
N GLU A 386 29.68 -7.85 5.98
CA GLU A 386 30.96 -7.17 5.70
C GLU A 386 32.15 -8.12 5.48
N ALA A 387 32.07 -9.35 5.96
CA ALA A 387 33.13 -10.35 5.79
C ALA A 387 33.15 -10.97 4.38
N PHE A 388 32.16 -10.68 3.54
CA PHE A 388 31.96 -11.30 2.24
C PHE A 388 32.01 -10.29 1.10
N ASP A 389 32.42 -10.75 -0.09
CA ASP A 389 32.36 -9.96 -1.31
C ASP A 389 30.97 -10.02 -1.98
N ALA A 390 30.82 -9.27 -3.08
CA ALA A 390 29.58 -9.23 -3.86
C ALA A 390 29.15 -10.61 -4.39
N SER A 391 30.10 -11.52 -4.64
CA SER A 391 29.84 -12.90 -5.05
C SER A 391 29.47 -13.83 -3.89
N GLY A 392 29.34 -13.31 -2.67
CA GLY A 392 29.02 -14.10 -1.49
C GLY A 392 30.22 -14.89 -0.94
N LYS A 393 31.42 -14.67 -1.47
CA LYS A 393 32.63 -15.38 -1.05
C LYS A 393 33.30 -14.68 0.13
N LEU A 394 33.85 -15.45 1.06
CA LEU A 394 34.52 -14.94 2.24
C LEU A 394 35.81 -14.22 1.83
N LEU A 395 35.97 -12.98 2.30
CA LEU A 395 37.15 -12.17 2.04
C LEU A 395 38.40 -12.76 2.71
N ASP A 396 39.54 -12.67 2.03
CA ASP A 396 40.82 -13.21 2.53
C ASP A 396 41.21 -12.63 3.90
N ALA A 397 40.86 -11.37 4.18
CA ALA A 397 41.12 -10.71 5.46
C ALA A 397 40.38 -11.34 6.66
N TYR A 398 39.29 -12.08 6.40
CA TYR A 398 38.46 -12.70 7.44
C TYR A 398 38.70 -14.21 7.57
N LYS A 399 39.33 -14.88 6.59
CA LYS A 399 39.60 -16.33 6.62
C LYS A 399 40.27 -16.79 7.91
N THR A 400 41.38 -16.16 8.29
CA THR A 400 42.11 -16.52 9.51
C THR A 400 41.28 -16.27 10.78
N LYS A 401 40.41 -15.26 10.79
CA LYS A 401 39.50 -15.00 11.93
C LYS A 401 38.47 -16.12 12.06
N PHE A 402 37.85 -16.52 10.95
CA PHE A 402 36.89 -17.63 10.89
C PHE A 402 37.54 -18.96 11.31
N GLU A 403 38.74 -19.27 10.82
CA GLU A 403 39.47 -20.48 11.21
C GLU A 403 39.82 -20.51 12.70
N ASN A 404 40.20 -19.36 13.27
CA ASN A 404 40.49 -19.25 14.70
C ASN A 404 39.21 -19.37 15.55
N GLU A 405 38.11 -18.77 15.09
CA GLU A 405 36.81 -18.85 15.76
C GLU A 405 36.27 -20.27 15.76
N LEU A 406 36.39 -20.99 14.64
CA LEU A 406 36.02 -22.40 14.55
C LEU A 406 36.83 -23.25 15.57
N LYS A 407 38.14 -23.03 15.66
CA LYS A 407 39.00 -23.71 16.65
C LYS A 407 38.61 -23.37 18.08
N ARG A 408 38.29 -22.10 18.38
CA ARG A 408 37.79 -21.68 19.69
C ARG A 408 36.49 -22.41 20.03
N LEU A 409 35.53 -22.43 19.10
CA LEU A 409 34.25 -23.10 19.28
C LEU A 409 34.40 -24.61 19.50
N GLU A 410 35.31 -25.28 18.79
CA GLU A 410 35.62 -26.69 19.04
C GLU A 410 36.12 -26.94 20.47
N ILE A 411 36.91 -26.02 21.01
CA ILE A 411 37.42 -26.09 22.39
C ILE A 411 36.29 -25.85 23.41
N ASP A 412 35.45 -24.83 23.18
CA ASP A 412 34.44 -24.38 24.15
C ASP A 412 33.17 -25.26 24.14
N LYS A 413 32.83 -25.86 22.99
CA LYS A 413 31.62 -26.68 22.80
C LYS A 413 31.60 -27.92 23.69
N LYS A 414 32.74 -28.60 23.84
CA LYS A 414 32.81 -29.84 24.64
C LYS A 414 32.55 -29.60 26.14
N PRO A 415 33.24 -28.66 26.82
CA PRO A 415 32.94 -28.30 28.19
C PRO A 415 31.49 -27.83 28.39
N ALA A 416 30.95 -27.04 27.45
CA ALA A 416 29.56 -26.59 27.52
C ALA A 416 28.56 -27.77 27.43
N TYR A 417 28.81 -28.73 26.53
CA TYR A 417 27.99 -29.94 26.42
C TYR A 417 28.06 -30.81 27.68
N ASP A 418 29.26 -31.02 28.22
CA ASP A 418 29.47 -31.83 29.42
C ASP A 418 28.73 -31.19 30.63
N GLN A 419 28.75 -29.86 30.74
CA GLN A 419 27.99 -29.10 31.75
C GLN A 419 26.47 -29.22 31.52
N PHE A 420 25.99 -28.99 30.30
CA PHE A 420 24.57 -29.15 29.92
C PHE A 420 24.05 -30.55 30.27
N LYS A 421 24.81 -31.60 29.95
CA LYS A 421 24.44 -32.99 30.25
C LYS A 421 24.39 -33.26 31.75
N SER A 422 25.35 -32.71 32.50
CA SER A 422 25.37 -32.80 33.95
C SER A 422 24.13 -32.13 34.56
N ASP A 423 23.84 -30.89 34.17
CA ASP A 423 22.71 -30.11 34.69
C ASP A 423 21.36 -30.71 34.27
N SER A 424 21.25 -31.24 33.05
CA SER A 424 20.06 -31.97 32.58
C SER A 424 19.78 -33.20 33.45
N THR A 425 20.83 -33.93 33.83
CA THR A 425 20.72 -35.09 34.71
C THR A 425 20.30 -34.67 36.12
N ALA A 426 20.92 -33.59 36.65
CA ALA A 426 20.58 -33.05 37.96
C ALA A 426 19.12 -32.56 38.02
N TRP A 427 18.67 -31.85 36.98
CA TRP A 427 17.30 -31.35 36.84
C TRP A 427 16.26 -32.47 36.83
N ILE A 428 16.45 -33.52 36.01
CA ILE A 428 15.56 -34.68 36.00
C ILE A 428 15.54 -35.36 37.37
N ASN A 429 16.70 -35.60 37.98
CA ASN A 429 16.80 -36.27 39.27
C ASN A 429 16.10 -35.46 40.38
N ALA A 430 16.27 -34.13 40.38
CA ALA A 430 15.62 -33.24 41.34
C ALA A 430 14.10 -33.24 41.16
N TYR A 431 13.60 -33.23 39.91
CA TYR A 431 12.17 -33.35 39.63
C TYR A 431 11.59 -34.69 40.09
N VAL A 432 12.30 -35.80 39.83
CA VAL A 432 11.89 -37.14 40.29
C VAL A 432 11.78 -37.17 41.82
N ALA A 433 12.75 -36.58 42.52
CA ALA A 433 12.73 -36.48 43.98
C ALA A 433 11.55 -35.62 44.48
N TYR A 434 11.28 -34.49 43.82
CA TYR A 434 10.15 -33.61 44.11
C TYR A 434 8.80 -34.31 43.92
N VAL A 435 8.60 -34.97 42.78
CA VAL A 435 7.37 -35.74 42.51
C VAL A 435 7.20 -36.89 43.50
N ALA A 436 8.29 -37.57 43.88
CA ALA A 436 8.25 -38.62 44.90
C ALA A 436 7.85 -38.05 46.29
N ALA A 437 8.39 -36.90 46.67
CA ALA A 437 8.01 -36.21 47.91
C ALA A 437 6.54 -35.78 47.89
N LEU A 438 6.03 -35.25 46.77
CA LEU A 438 4.61 -34.91 46.59
C LEU A 438 3.69 -36.13 46.71
N LYS A 439 4.08 -37.25 46.10
CA LYS A 439 3.36 -38.53 46.21
C LYS A 439 3.34 -39.02 47.67
N ALA A 440 4.46 -38.94 48.38
CA ALA A 440 4.56 -39.34 49.79
C ALA A 440 3.78 -38.42 50.75
N TYR A 441 3.75 -37.11 50.45
CA TYR A 441 2.88 -36.13 51.10
C TYR A 441 1.39 -36.35 50.76
N ASN A 442 1.09 -37.19 49.76
CA ASN A 442 -0.25 -37.58 49.36
C ASN A 442 -1.12 -36.38 48.91
N ASN A 443 -0.48 -35.46 48.17
CA ASN A 443 -1.08 -34.27 47.55
C ASN A 443 -0.73 -34.16 46.05
N TYR A 444 -0.65 -35.28 45.33
CA TYR A 444 -0.65 -35.20 43.87
C TYR A 444 -2.10 -35.04 43.40
N LYS A 445 -2.52 -33.78 43.21
CA LYS A 445 -3.86 -33.32 42.77
C LYS A 445 -4.98 -33.22 43.84
N GLY A 446 -4.70 -32.88 45.11
CA GLY A 446 -5.75 -32.50 46.08
C GLY A 446 -5.37 -32.49 47.57
N THR A 447 -5.97 -31.59 48.36
CA THR A 447 -5.64 -31.18 49.75
C THR A 447 -5.87 -32.23 50.86
N ASN A 448 -5.95 -33.52 50.52
CA ASN A 448 -6.43 -34.57 51.42
C ASN A 448 -5.58 -34.74 52.70
N THR A 449 -4.26 -34.58 52.63
CA THR A 449 -3.37 -34.78 53.79
C THR A 449 -3.41 -33.65 54.80
N TYR A 450 -3.48 -32.39 54.35
CA TYR A 450 -3.61 -31.23 55.22
C TYR A 450 -4.95 -31.24 55.98
N GLN A 451 -6.03 -31.59 55.28
CA GLN A 451 -7.35 -31.70 55.87
C GLN A 451 -7.46 -32.87 56.86
N ALA A 452 -6.81 -34.00 56.56
CA ALA A 452 -6.75 -35.15 57.47
C ALA A 452 -6.07 -34.80 58.80
N ILE A 453 -4.86 -34.22 58.77
CA ILE A 453 -4.17 -33.84 60.01
C ILE A 453 -4.90 -32.72 60.76
N THR A 454 -5.51 -31.77 60.03
CA THR A 454 -6.34 -30.71 60.63
C THR A 454 -7.53 -31.30 61.38
N LYS A 455 -8.18 -32.32 60.80
CA LYS A 455 -9.29 -33.03 61.43
C LYS A 455 -8.82 -33.76 62.68
N GLU A 456 -7.69 -34.48 62.63
CA GLU A 456 -7.12 -35.17 63.80
C GLU A 456 -6.82 -34.21 64.95
N VAL A 457 -6.18 -33.08 64.67
CA VAL A 457 -5.88 -32.03 65.67
C VAL A 457 -7.16 -31.46 66.27
N LYS A 458 -8.16 -31.11 65.45
CA LYS A 458 -9.44 -30.58 65.93
C LYS A 458 -10.21 -31.61 66.75
N THR A 459 -10.26 -32.86 66.30
CA THR A 459 -10.90 -33.97 67.03
C THR A 459 -10.25 -34.17 68.40
N TYR A 460 -8.92 -34.16 68.47
CA TYR A 460 -8.22 -34.23 69.74
C TYR A 460 -8.54 -33.04 70.65
N ASN A 461 -8.56 -31.82 70.10
CA ASN A 461 -8.85 -30.64 70.90
C ASN A 461 -10.27 -30.65 71.49
N SER A 462 -11.24 -31.25 70.78
CA SER A 462 -12.63 -31.41 71.24
C SER A 462 -12.84 -32.55 72.25
N LEU A 463 -11.82 -33.36 72.57
CA LEU A 463 -11.92 -34.35 73.65
C LEU A 463 -12.16 -33.67 74.99
N LYS A 464 -12.87 -34.37 75.88
CA LYS A 464 -13.02 -33.92 77.27
C LYS A 464 -11.67 -33.95 77.98
N ALA A 465 -11.52 -33.15 79.04
CA ALA A 465 -10.26 -33.02 79.77
C ALA A 465 -9.75 -34.37 80.30
N GLU A 466 -10.66 -35.24 80.75
CA GLU A 466 -10.37 -36.59 81.22
C GLU A 466 -9.85 -37.56 80.15
N ASP A 467 -10.07 -37.26 78.86
CA ASP A 467 -9.71 -38.11 77.71
C ASP A 467 -8.40 -37.66 77.01
N LYS A 468 -7.89 -36.45 77.33
CA LYS A 468 -6.60 -35.93 76.84
C LYS A 468 -5.40 -36.51 77.62
N LYS A 469 -5.29 -37.83 77.64
CA LYS A 469 -4.26 -38.60 78.35
C LYS A 469 -2.95 -38.69 77.56
N LEU A 470 -1.88 -39.09 78.23
CA LEU A 470 -0.53 -39.18 77.66
C LEU A 470 -0.46 -40.04 76.37
N GLU A 471 -1.22 -41.14 76.33
CA GLU A 471 -1.30 -42.03 75.17
C GLU A 471 -1.92 -41.33 73.94
N THR A 472 -3.08 -40.71 74.11
CA THR A 472 -3.78 -40.00 73.03
C THR A 472 -3.03 -38.76 72.58
N ALA A 473 -2.36 -38.06 73.49
CA ALA A 473 -1.47 -36.93 73.18
C ALA A 473 -0.25 -37.36 72.35
N ASN A 474 0.42 -38.46 72.74
CA ASN A 474 1.57 -38.98 72.01
C ASN A 474 1.19 -39.54 70.62
N ALA A 475 -0.02 -40.09 70.48
CA ALA A 475 -0.56 -40.50 69.17
C ALA A 475 -0.72 -39.28 68.24
N LEU A 476 -1.35 -38.20 68.71
CA LEU A 476 -1.47 -36.96 67.95
C LEU A 476 -0.10 -36.35 67.61
N ARG A 477 0.81 -36.26 68.59
CA ARG A 477 2.19 -35.77 68.40
C ARG A 477 2.86 -36.51 67.24
N THR A 478 2.78 -37.84 67.25
CA THR A 478 3.38 -38.69 66.21
C THR A 478 2.78 -38.41 64.83
N SER A 479 1.46 -38.23 64.76
CA SER A 479 0.78 -37.87 63.51
C SER A 479 1.23 -36.51 62.98
N ILE A 480 1.29 -35.48 63.84
CA ILE A 480 1.75 -34.13 63.46
C ILE A 480 3.22 -34.17 63.00
N LEU A 481 4.11 -34.87 63.71
CA LEU A 481 5.51 -35.01 63.30
C LEU A 481 5.65 -35.73 61.96
N GLY A 482 4.86 -36.80 61.74
CA GLY A 482 4.84 -37.53 60.47
C GLY A 482 4.37 -36.66 59.31
N TYR A 483 3.36 -35.82 59.53
CA TYR A 483 2.89 -34.82 58.58
C TYR A 483 3.97 -33.77 58.28
N LEU A 484 4.57 -33.16 59.32
CA LEU A 484 5.59 -32.12 59.19
C LEU A 484 6.85 -32.63 58.47
N GLY A 485 7.26 -33.87 58.72
CA GLY A 485 8.38 -34.50 58.02
C GLY A 485 8.13 -34.63 56.51
N LYS A 486 6.92 -35.04 56.12
CA LYS A 486 6.53 -35.11 54.70
C LYS A 486 6.45 -33.74 54.06
N ARG A 487 5.92 -32.75 54.78
CA ARG A 487 5.82 -31.37 54.27
C ARG A 487 7.20 -30.75 54.05
N LYS A 488 8.08 -30.86 55.05
CA LYS A 488 9.48 -30.39 54.96
C LYS A 488 10.20 -30.98 53.75
N ALA A 489 9.99 -32.25 53.44
CA ALA A 489 10.59 -32.88 52.26
C ALA A 489 10.12 -32.24 50.94
N VAL A 490 8.88 -31.73 50.86
CA VAL A 490 8.33 -31.09 49.66
C VAL A 490 8.78 -29.63 49.59
N ASP A 491 8.30 -28.79 50.51
CA ASP A 491 8.43 -27.33 50.43
C ASP A 491 9.39 -26.74 51.47
N GLY A 492 10.02 -27.58 52.30
CA GLY A 492 10.99 -27.15 53.31
C GLY A 492 10.37 -26.54 54.56
N PHE A 493 9.04 -26.54 54.72
CA PHE A 493 8.40 -25.97 55.90
C PHE A 493 8.89 -26.63 57.18
N ASN A 494 9.39 -25.81 58.11
CA ASN A 494 9.97 -26.26 59.37
C ASN A 494 9.24 -25.58 60.54
N ALA A 495 8.25 -26.25 61.10
CA ALA A 495 7.53 -25.74 62.27
C ALA A 495 8.33 -25.90 63.56
N GLU A 496 8.21 -24.93 64.46
CA GLU A 496 8.78 -25.00 65.82
C GLU A 496 8.31 -26.26 66.56
N PHE A 497 7.06 -26.69 66.33
CA PHE A 497 6.50 -27.91 66.91
C PHE A 497 7.38 -29.15 66.66
N ALA A 498 7.95 -29.29 65.46
CA ALA A 498 8.83 -30.42 65.13
C ALA A 498 10.11 -30.45 65.96
N THR A 499 10.57 -29.27 66.42
CA THR A 499 11.75 -29.15 67.27
C THR A 499 11.42 -29.30 68.75
N THR A 500 10.36 -28.64 69.22
CA THR A 500 9.94 -28.62 70.63
C THR A 500 9.38 -29.97 71.09
N TYR A 501 8.65 -30.67 70.23
CA TYR A 501 7.97 -31.94 70.57
C TYR A 501 8.55 -33.15 69.84
N LYS A 502 9.84 -33.12 69.49
CA LYS A 502 10.53 -34.24 68.82
C LYS A 502 10.43 -35.54 69.65
N ASP A 503 10.63 -35.42 70.96
CA ASP A 503 10.65 -36.54 71.91
C ASP A 503 9.25 -36.86 72.43
N ALA A 504 9.07 -38.06 72.98
CA ALA A 504 7.78 -38.47 73.54
C ALA A 504 7.37 -37.58 74.73
N LEU A 505 6.08 -37.27 74.81
CA LEU A 505 5.51 -36.55 75.93
C LEU A 505 5.63 -37.39 77.20
N THR A 506 5.74 -36.69 78.33
CA THR A 506 5.69 -37.23 79.69
C THR A 506 4.58 -36.53 80.46
N ASP A 507 4.20 -37.04 81.62
CA ASP A 507 3.18 -36.38 82.46
C ASP A 507 3.53 -34.93 82.79
N ALA A 508 4.83 -34.60 82.89
CA ALA A 508 5.31 -33.27 83.20
C ALA A 508 5.04 -32.23 82.09
N ASN A 509 4.94 -32.64 80.83
CA ASN A 509 4.76 -31.73 79.68
C ASN A 509 3.41 -31.88 78.98
N LEU A 510 2.56 -32.80 79.43
CA LEU A 510 1.22 -33.06 78.87
C LEU A 510 0.32 -31.81 78.93
N ALA A 511 0.34 -31.08 80.04
CA ALA A 511 -0.48 -29.87 80.19
C ALA A 511 -0.09 -28.78 79.18
N THR A 512 1.21 -28.53 79.03
CA THR A 512 1.76 -27.56 78.07
C THR A 512 1.48 -27.97 76.63
N PHE A 513 1.58 -29.26 76.30
CA PHE A 513 1.19 -29.76 74.98
C PHE A 513 -0.28 -29.52 74.67
N ASN A 514 -1.17 -29.83 75.62
CA ASN A 514 -2.61 -29.63 75.46
C ASN A 514 -2.98 -28.16 75.26
N GLU A 515 -2.33 -27.27 76.01
CA GLU A 515 -2.48 -25.82 75.85
C GLU A 515 -1.99 -25.37 74.47
N ALA A 516 -0.79 -25.82 74.03
CA ALA A 516 -0.25 -25.49 72.71
C ALA A 516 -1.17 -25.94 71.56
N ILE A 517 -1.78 -27.13 71.66
CA ILE A 517 -2.75 -27.60 70.66
C ILE A 517 -4.05 -26.77 70.69
N ALA A 518 -4.55 -26.41 71.88
CA ALA A 518 -5.74 -25.59 72.00
C ALA A 518 -5.53 -24.18 71.42
N THR A 519 -4.38 -23.56 71.72
CA THR A 519 -3.97 -22.27 71.17
C THR A 519 -3.83 -22.34 69.66
N ALA A 520 -3.16 -23.37 69.12
CA ALA A 520 -3.04 -23.55 67.67
C ALA A 520 -4.41 -23.70 66.97
N VAL A 521 -5.40 -24.34 67.59
CA VAL A 521 -6.75 -24.45 67.03
C VAL A 521 -7.51 -23.11 67.09
N SER A 522 -7.31 -22.33 68.16
CA SER A 522 -7.93 -21.01 68.35
C SER A 522 -7.36 -19.98 67.38
N ASP A 523 -6.04 -19.86 67.31
CA ASP A 523 -5.35 -18.75 66.67
C ASP A 523 -5.10 -19.01 65.18
N GLY A 524 -5.24 -20.27 64.75
CA GLY A 524 -5.03 -20.71 63.38
C GLY A 524 -4.04 -21.86 63.31
N ILE A 525 -4.50 -22.99 62.80
CA ILE A 525 -3.75 -24.25 62.80
C ILE A 525 -2.47 -24.19 61.94
N SER A 526 -2.37 -23.21 61.04
CA SER A 526 -1.20 -23.04 60.17
C SER A 526 0.09 -22.72 60.91
N SER A 527 0.02 -22.19 62.14
CA SER A 527 1.20 -22.05 63.01
C SER A 527 1.82 -23.41 63.40
N LEU A 528 0.99 -24.45 63.48
CA LEU A 528 1.37 -25.80 63.89
C LEU A 528 1.80 -26.66 62.70
N ILE A 529 1.07 -26.58 61.59
CA ILE A 529 1.22 -27.47 60.43
C ILE A 529 1.50 -26.74 59.12
N GLY A 530 1.63 -25.41 59.11
CA GLY A 530 1.84 -24.56 57.93
C GLY A 530 0.54 -24.28 57.16
N ASN A 531 0.59 -23.49 56.08
CA ASN A 531 -0.58 -23.17 55.26
C ASN A 531 -1.10 -24.37 54.44
N GLU A 532 -2.38 -24.37 54.05
CA GLU A 532 -2.93 -25.46 53.20
C GLU A 532 -2.21 -25.56 51.85
N THR A 533 -1.90 -24.40 51.25
CA THR A 533 -1.10 -24.32 50.02
C THR A 533 0.38 -24.50 50.35
N LEU A 534 1.04 -25.36 49.57
CA LEU A 534 2.50 -25.55 49.62
C LEU A 534 3.21 -24.34 49.01
N ALA A 535 4.46 -24.08 49.43
CA ALA A 535 5.25 -23.05 48.75
C ALA A 535 5.49 -23.45 47.28
N THR A 536 5.46 -22.47 46.38
CA THR A 536 5.73 -22.64 44.94
C THR A 536 6.94 -21.81 44.46
N SER A 537 7.50 -20.99 45.34
CA SER A 537 8.65 -20.12 45.04
C SER A 537 9.50 -19.87 46.27
N PHE A 538 10.76 -19.49 46.05
CA PHE A 538 11.73 -19.20 47.10
C PHE A 538 12.62 -17.99 46.72
N ASN A 539 13.01 -17.22 47.74
CA ASN A 539 14.00 -16.14 47.59
C ASN A 539 15.38 -16.55 48.11
N ASP A 540 15.42 -17.48 49.07
CA ASP A 540 16.63 -17.94 49.76
C ASP A 540 16.71 -19.46 49.73
N LYS A 541 17.89 -20.00 50.03
CA LYS A 541 18.13 -21.45 50.10
C LYS A 541 17.29 -22.10 51.20
N VAL A 542 16.54 -23.14 50.84
CA VAL A 542 15.71 -23.92 51.78
C VAL A 542 16.19 -25.36 51.89
N GLU A 543 16.92 -25.67 52.96
CA GLU A 543 17.46 -27.02 53.19
C GLU A 543 16.36 -28.08 53.39
N GLY A 544 16.50 -29.20 52.70
CA GLY A 544 15.58 -30.33 52.79
C GLY A 544 14.34 -30.23 51.90
N SER A 545 14.12 -29.11 51.20
CA SER A 545 13.06 -28.98 50.20
C SER A 545 13.49 -29.60 48.86
N THR A 546 12.74 -30.60 48.41
CA THR A 546 12.90 -31.16 47.06
C THR A 546 12.41 -30.21 45.97
N LEU A 547 11.42 -29.35 46.25
CA LEU A 547 11.01 -28.30 45.33
C LEU A 547 12.13 -27.28 45.10
N PHE A 548 12.77 -26.79 46.18
CA PHE A 548 13.89 -25.87 46.06
C PHE A 548 15.01 -26.45 45.18
N ALA A 549 15.41 -27.70 45.45
CA ALA A 549 16.43 -28.39 44.66
C ALA A 549 16.03 -28.53 43.18
N PHE A 550 14.75 -28.76 42.88
CA PHE A 550 14.25 -28.79 41.50
C PHE A 550 14.37 -27.41 40.83
N LEU A 551 13.95 -26.34 41.50
CA LEU A 551 14.00 -24.99 40.95
C LEU A 551 15.45 -24.51 40.75
N GLU A 552 16.35 -24.84 41.65
CA GLU A 552 17.79 -24.55 41.52
C GLU A 552 18.40 -25.28 40.32
N ALA A 553 18.08 -26.56 40.13
CA ALA A 553 18.53 -27.31 38.96
C ALA A 553 17.89 -26.81 37.65
N ASN A 554 16.65 -26.31 37.69
CA ASN A 554 15.98 -25.66 36.56
C ASN A 554 16.73 -24.40 36.14
N GLN A 555 17.06 -23.55 37.10
CA GLN A 555 17.81 -22.32 36.88
C GLN A 555 19.23 -22.60 36.38
N ALA A 556 19.91 -23.64 36.88
CA ALA A 556 21.23 -24.02 36.37
C ALA A 556 21.18 -24.43 34.87
N LEU A 557 20.12 -25.16 34.49
CA LEU A 557 19.96 -25.68 33.14
C LEU A 557 19.46 -24.62 32.14
N PHE A 558 18.34 -23.97 32.44
CA PHE A 558 17.66 -23.04 31.53
C PHE A 558 17.95 -21.58 31.85
N GLY A 559 18.45 -21.29 33.05
CA GLY A 559 18.64 -19.94 33.56
C GLY A 559 17.37 -19.36 34.22
N GLY A 560 17.37 -18.05 34.49
CA GLY A 560 16.26 -17.29 35.08
C GLY A 560 16.70 -16.57 36.34
N SER A 561 16.03 -15.47 36.71
CA SER A 561 16.36 -14.70 37.92
C SER A 561 15.55 -15.11 39.16
N GLU A 562 14.54 -15.96 39.02
CA GLU A 562 13.59 -16.30 40.10
C GLU A 562 13.44 -17.81 40.26
N LEU A 563 13.47 -18.31 41.50
CA LEU A 563 13.18 -19.71 41.82
C LEU A 563 11.66 -19.86 42.01
N ASN A 564 10.93 -20.04 40.91
CA ASN A 564 9.47 -20.13 40.89
C ASN A 564 8.98 -21.27 40.00
N LEU A 565 8.12 -22.13 40.56
CA LEU A 565 7.54 -23.29 39.87
C LEU A 565 6.74 -22.89 38.62
N GLU A 566 5.98 -21.79 38.66
CA GLU A 566 5.18 -21.32 37.51
C GLU A 566 6.04 -20.87 36.32
N LYS A 567 7.26 -20.40 36.59
CA LYS A 567 8.23 -19.97 35.57
C LYS A 567 9.24 -21.08 35.21
N SER A 568 9.15 -22.23 35.87
CA SER A 568 10.09 -23.32 35.69
C SER A 568 9.63 -24.25 34.55
N ILE A 569 10.58 -24.76 33.77
CA ILE A 569 10.28 -25.75 32.74
C ILE A 569 10.18 -27.13 33.41
N GLU A 570 9.03 -27.79 33.33
CA GLU A 570 8.87 -29.14 33.88
C GLU A 570 9.27 -30.24 32.88
N PRO A 571 9.95 -31.31 33.33
CA PRO A 571 10.18 -32.49 32.50
C PRO A 571 8.88 -33.13 32.03
N LYS A 572 8.87 -33.61 30.78
CA LYS A 572 7.75 -34.37 30.22
C LYS A 572 7.85 -35.84 30.62
N GLU A 573 6.82 -36.36 31.29
CA GLU A 573 6.74 -37.80 31.58
C GLU A 573 6.53 -38.58 30.27
N ILE A 574 7.44 -39.50 29.95
CA ILE A 574 7.39 -40.33 28.74
C ILE A 574 6.97 -41.78 29.04
N SER A 575 7.17 -42.23 30.28
CA SER A 575 6.61 -43.47 30.84
C SER A 575 6.67 -43.37 32.36
N ALA A 576 6.03 -44.30 33.07
CA ALA A 576 5.90 -44.22 34.54
C ALA A 576 7.25 -43.94 35.24
N ASN A 577 7.34 -42.77 35.88
CA ASN A 577 8.54 -42.26 36.56
C ASN A 577 9.80 -42.12 35.67
N LYS A 578 9.64 -42.00 34.35
CA LYS A 578 10.71 -41.62 33.41
C LYS A 578 10.33 -40.34 32.71
N TYR A 579 11.23 -39.38 32.77
CA TYR A 579 11.02 -38.03 32.27
C TYR A 579 12.06 -37.68 31.21
N ASP A 580 11.66 -36.80 30.29
CA ASP A 580 12.48 -36.28 29.21
C ASP A 580 12.22 -34.79 29.00
N MET A 581 13.02 -34.14 28.18
CA MET A 581 12.88 -32.73 27.85
C MET A 581 11.57 -32.48 27.07
N PRO A 582 10.81 -31.41 27.37
CA PRO A 582 9.61 -31.09 26.61
C PRO A 582 9.94 -30.67 25.16
N LYS A 583 8.95 -30.77 24.28
CA LYS A 583 9.09 -30.28 22.90
C LYS A 583 9.17 -28.75 22.90
N ASN A 584 9.92 -28.18 21.96
CA ASN A 584 10.06 -26.74 21.76
C ASN A 584 10.56 -25.98 23.00
N VAL A 585 11.46 -26.57 23.79
CA VAL A 585 12.04 -25.93 25.00
C VAL A 585 12.51 -24.51 24.76
N SER A 586 13.14 -24.22 23.61
CA SER A 586 13.65 -22.88 23.30
C SER A 586 12.54 -21.80 23.27
N GLN A 587 11.29 -22.18 22.96
CA GLN A 587 10.13 -21.28 23.00
C GLN A 587 9.55 -21.11 24.41
N LEU A 588 9.93 -21.97 25.35
CA LEU A 588 9.51 -21.93 26.76
C LEU A 588 10.46 -21.10 27.63
N ILE A 589 11.57 -20.60 27.07
CA ILE A 589 12.56 -19.80 27.78
C ILE A 589 12.23 -18.32 27.59
N ASP A 590 11.83 -17.65 28.67
CA ASP A 590 11.63 -16.20 28.68
C ASP A 590 12.97 -15.46 28.59
N ASN A 591 13.11 -14.52 27.63
CA ASN A 591 14.28 -13.66 27.40
C ASN A 591 15.64 -14.38 27.37
N PRO A 592 15.97 -15.11 26.27
CA PRO A 592 17.22 -15.86 26.14
C PRO A 592 18.49 -15.00 26.21
N GLU A 593 18.44 -13.72 25.82
CA GLU A 593 19.60 -12.81 25.81
C GLU A 593 20.15 -12.46 27.20
N ASN A 594 19.34 -12.58 28.26
CA ASN A 594 19.76 -12.34 29.64
C ASN A 594 20.07 -13.64 30.41
N ASN A 595 20.06 -14.80 29.73
CA ASN A 595 19.95 -16.09 30.40
C ASN A 595 21.23 -16.94 30.37
N SER A 596 21.76 -17.27 31.56
CA SER A 596 23.09 -17.89 31.72
C SER A 596 23.10 -19.42 31.87
N GLY A 597 21.97 -20.09 31.61
CA GLY A 597 21.82 -21.54 31.79
C GLY A 597 22.72 -22.36 30.85
N SER A 598 23.07 -23.59 31.26
CA SER A 598 23.94 -24.46 30.46
C SER A 598 23.30 -24.92 29.14
N PHE A 599 21.97 -25.03 29.06
CA PHE A 599 21.23 -25.29 27.81
C PHE A 599 21.49 -24.16 26.80
N VAL A 600 21.21 -22.90 27.17
CA VAL A 600 21.32 -21.73 26.28
C VAL A 600 22.75 -21.54 25.78
N LYS A 601 23.73 -21.67 26.69
CA LYS A 601 25.16 -21.59 26.36
C LYS A 601 25.58 -22.64 25.34
N TYR A 602 25.19 -23.90 25.57
CA TYR A 602 25.53 -24.98 24.66
C TYR A 602 24.82 -24.83 23.30
N THR A 603 23.53 -24.46 23.28
CA THR A 603 22.79 -24.26 22.02
C THR A 603 23.40 -23.17 21.15
N TYR A 604 23.83 -22.06 21.75
CA TYR A 604 24.47 -20.96 21.01
C TYR A 604 25.78 -21.42 20.36
N LEU A 605 26.66 -22.04 21.16
CA LEU A 605 27.93 -22.60 20.66
C LEU A 605 27.72 -23.68 19.59
N ALA A 606 26.70 -24.54 19.75
CA ALA A 606 26.37 -25.58 18.80
C ALA A 606 25.83 -25.00 17.47
N GLN A 607 25.00 -23.96 17.53
CA GLN A 607 24.48 -23.25 16.35
C GLN A 607 25.58 -22.50 15.61
N GLU A 608 26.40 -21.72 16.31
CA GLU A 608 27.52 -20.95 15.73
C GLU A 608 28.56 -21.88 15.10
N SER A 609 28.92 -22.97 15.79
CA SER A 609 29.80 -24.01 15.25
C SER A 609 29.21 -24.67 14.01
N ASN A 610 27.93 -25.04 14.03
CA ASN A 610 27.28 -25.68 12.88
C ASN A 610 27.18 -24.73 11.68
N TYR A 611 26.97 -23.43 11.92
CA TYR A 611 26.98 -22.42 10.88
C TYR A 611 28.36 -22.32 10.22
N LEU A 612 29.43 -22.12 11.01
CA LEU A 612 30.79 -21.95 10.48
C LEU A 612 31.33 -23.20 9.78
N VAL A 613 31.04 -24.40 10.30
CA VAL A 613 31.45 -25.67 9.66
C VAL A 613 30.81 -25.87 8.28
N ASN A 614 29.62 -25.33 8.08
CA ASN A 614 28.87 -25.49 6.83
C ASN A 614 28.95 -24.26 5.91
N LEU A 615 29.79 -23.26 6.23
CA LEU A 615 29.91 -22.03 5.42
C LEU A 615 30.31 -22.33 3.97
N ASP A 616 31.31 -23.20 3.76
CA ASP A 616 31.75 -23.59 2.41
C ASP A 616 30.61 -24.25 1.61
N LYS A 617 29.75 -25.02 2.30
CA LYS A 617 28.58 -25.66 1.67
C LYS A 617 27.50 -24.65 1.31
N TRP A 618 27.26 -23.67 2.19
CA TRP A 618 26.36 -22.54 1.90
C TRP A 618 26.82 -21.74 0.70
N GLN A 619 28.11 -21.41 0.64
CA GLN A 619 28.71 -20.70 -0.49
C GLN A 619 28.64 -21.52 -1.78
N ALA A 620 28.84 -22.85 -1.71
CA ALA A 620 28.69 -23.74 -2.85
C ALA A 620 27.24 -23.81 -3.36
N LEU A 621 26.25 -23.91 -2.46
CA LEU A 621 24.83 -23.90 -2.80
C LEU A 621 24.44 -22.57 -3.47
N TYR A 622 24.85 -21.44 -2.88
CA TYR A 622 24.64 -20.12 -3.46
C TYR A 622 25.27 -20.00 -4.85
N ALA A 623 26.55 -20.37 -4.99
CA ALA A 623 27.27 -20.29 -6.26
C ALA A 623 26.60 -21.15 -7.34
N LYS A 624 26.06 -22.32 -6.98
CA LYS A 624 25.31 -23.18 -7.89
C LYS A 624 24.02 -22.51 -8.38
N ILE A 625 23.19 -22.02 -7.46
CA ILE A 625 21.92 -21.36 -7.82
C ILE A 625 22.21 -20.09 -8.64
N LYS A 626 23.23 -19.33 -8.25
CA LYS A 626 23.67 -18.14 -8.98
C LYS A 626 24.13 -18.46 -10.40
N ALA A 627 24.88 -19.56 -10.60
CA ALA A 627 25.28 -20.02 -11.92
C ALA A 627 24.10 -20.47 -12.81
N GLU A 628 22.97 -20.85 -12.22
CA GLU A 628 21.72 -21.13 -12.94
C GLU A 628 20.90 -19.85 -13.20
N ALA A 629 20.98 -18.86 -12.29
CA ALA A 629 20.30 -17.57 -12.40
C ALA A 629 20.95 -16.66 -13.46
N ASP A 630 22.28 -16.58 -13.47
CA ASP A 630 23.04 -15.62 -14.29
C ASP A 630 22.77 -15.75 -15.78
N PRO A 631 22.69 -16.96 -16.39
CA PRO A 631 22.35 -17.08 -17.81
C PRO A 631 20.92 -16.61 -18.13
N VAL A 632 19.97 -16.84 -17.22
CA VAL A 632 18.56 -16.40 -17.39
C VAL A 632 18.48 -14.88 -17.29
N LEU A 633 19.19 -14.29 -16.33
CA LEU A 633 19.30 -12.85 -16.19
C LEU A 633 19.97 -12.21 -17.40
N ALA A 634 21.08 -12.79 -17.88
CA ALA A 634 21.77 -12.33 -19.08
C ALA A 634 20.89 -12.43 -20.34
N GLU A 635 20.01 -13.43 -20.45
CA GLU A 635 19.04 -13.52 -21.54
C GLU A 635 18.01 -12.39 -21.47
N VAL A 636 17.46 -12.12 -20.28
CA VAL A 636 16.55 -10.99 -20.05
C VAL A 636 17.23 -9.66 -20.39
N ASP A 637 18.46 -9.47 -19.92
CA ASP A 637 19.25 -8.26 -20.16
C ASP A 637 19.54 -8.06 -21.66
N ALA A 638 19.90 -9.12 -22.38
CA ALA A 638 20.14 -9.07 -23.81
C ALA A 638 18.86 -8.71 -24.60
N ILE A 639 17.70 -9.23 -24.19
CA ILE A 639 16.41 -8.87 -24.81
C ILE A 639 16.09 -7.39 -24.54
N ASN A 640 16.28 -6.92 -23.31
CA ASN A 640 16.07 -5.53 -22.94
C ASN A 640 17.02 -4.58 -23.66
N GLU A 641 18.30 -4.93 -23.81
CA GLU A 641 19.29 -4.16 -24.58
C GLU A 641 18.89 -4.08 -26.07
N LYS A 642 18.36 -5.17 -26.62
CA LYS A 642 17.85 -5.19 -27.99
C LYS A 642 16.61 -4.31 -28.15
N ILE A 643 15.67 -4.33 -27.20
CA ILE A 643 14.53 -3.42 -27.16
C ILE A 643 15.01 -1.97 -27.11
N ALA A 644 15.93 -1.64 -26.21
CA ALA A 644 16.48 -0.29 -26.06
C ALA A 644 17.19 0.20 -27.35
N THR A 645 17.92 -0.69 -28.02
CA THR A 645 18.55 -0.42 -29.31
C THR A 645 17.53 -0.12 -30.39
N LEU A 646 16.47 -0.94 -30.50
CA LEU A 646 15.39 -0.73 -31.46
C LEU A 646 14.62 0.57 -31.18
N GLU A 647 14.32 0.88 -29.91
CA GLU A 647 13.69 2.14 -29.51
C GLU A 647 14.56 3.35 -29.87
N SER A 648 15.88 3.24 -29.70
CA SER A 648 16.82 4.31 -30.09
C SER A 648 16.87 4.54 -31.59
N GLN A 649 16.64 3.53 -32.42
CA GLN A 649 16.67 3.65 -33.89
C GLN A 649 15.51 4.47 -34.46
N ILE A 650 14.42 4.60 -33.72
CA ILE A 650 13.23 5.36 -34.13
C ILE A 650 12.98 6.57 -33.23
N LYS A 651 13.93 6.93 -32.37
CA LYS A 651 13.73 8.00 -31.39
C LYS A 651 13.43 9.32 -32.08
N ASP A 652 14.28 9.73 -33.02
CA ASP A 652 14.16 11.00 -33.72
C ASP A 652 12.97 10.98 -34.70
N GLU A 653 12.74 9.84 -35.36
CA GLU A 653 11.59 9.62 -36.23
C GLU A 653 10.27 9.67 -35.47
N ASN A 654 10.19 9.09 -34.26
CA ASN A 654 9.02 9.20 -33.39
C ASN A 654 8.81 10.63 -32.93
N ALA A 655 9.86 11.34 -32.52
CA ALA A 655 9.75 12.75 -32.13
C ALA A 655 9.22 13.61 -33.29
N ALA A 656 9.74 13.41 -34.51
CA ALA A 656 9.26 14.08 -35.70
C ALA A 656 7.80 13.68 -36.05
N LEU A 657 7.47 12.39 -35.93
CA LEU A 657 6.11 11.88 -36.11
C LEU A 657 5.16 12.57 -35.13
N TRP A 658 5.47 12.61 -33.83
CA TRP A 658 4.61 13.22 -32.82
C TRP A 658 4.37 14.72 -33.08
N GLN A 659 5.39 15.44 -33.55
CA GLN A 659 5.24 16.83 -34.00
C GLN A 659 4.32 16.96 -35.22
N ALA A 660 4.44 16.06 -36.19
CA ALA A 660 3.58 16.03 -37.38
C ALA A 660 2.13 15.65 -37.02
N GLU A 661 1.94 14.68 -36.13
CA GLU A 661 0.64 14.25 -35.59
C GLU A 661 -0.06 15.42 -34.89
N LEU A 662 0.66 16.13 -34.00
CA LEU A 662 0.14 17.34 -33.40
C LEU A 662 -0.21 18.38 -34.47
N ALA A 663 0.72 18.72 -35.36
CA ALA A 663 0.50 19.75 -36.39
C ALA A 663 -0.72 19.45 -37.28
N CYS A 664 -0.98 18.19 -37.62
CA CYS A 664 -2.17 17.77 -38.34
C CYS A 664 -3.44 17.97 -37.50
N TYR A 665 -3.41 17.58 -36.22
CA TYR A 665 -4.52 17.82 -35.30
C TYR A 665 -4.82 19.33 -35.14
N LEU A 666 -3.80 20.20 -35.12
CA LEU A 666 -3.95 21.66 -35.04
C LEU A 666 -4.68 22.30 -36.26
N ILE A 667 -4.94 21.55 -37.33
CA ILE A 667 -5.66 22.09 -38.50
C ILE A 667 -7.17 22.13 -38.19
N LYS A 668 -7.75 21.02 -37.73
CA LYS A 668 -9.21 20.86 -37.55
C LYS A 668 -9.64 20.28 -36.20
N GLY A 669 -8.73 19.76 -35.39
CA GLY A 669 -9.03 19.20 -34.07
C GLY A 669 -10.08 18.10 -34.12
N ASP A 670 -11.12 18.25 -33.30
CA ASP A 670 -12.29 17.35 -33.23
C ASP A 670 -13.18 17.37 -34.50
N LYS A 671 -12.98 18.34 -35.40
CA LYS A 671 -13.65 18.38 -36.72
C LYS A 671 -12.85 17.64 -37.79
N SER A 672 -11.72 17.06 -37.42
CA SER A 672 -10.95 16.20 -38.30
C SER A 672 -11.74 14.95 -38.68
N LYS A 673 -11.72 14.60 -39.97
CA LYS A 673 -12.24 13.29 -40.41
C LYS A 673 -11.30 12.12 -40.01
N HIS A 674 -10.06 12.44 -39.62
CA HIS A 674 -9.02 11.50 -39.20
C HIS A 674 -8.80 11.51 -37.68
N GLN A 675 -9.70 12.13 -36.90
CA GLN A 675 -9.49 12.40 -35.46
C GLN A 675 -9.01 11.19 -34.62
N ASN A 676 -9.50 9.99 -34.92
CA ASN A 676 -9.17 8.76 -34.18
C ASN A 676 -7.91 8.06 -34.72
N GLU A 677 -7.34 8.56 -35.82
CA GLU A 677 -6.26 7.93 -36.58
C GLU A 677 -5.00 8.82 -36.66
N ILE A 678 -5.10 10.11 -36.33
CA ILE A 678 -3.98 11.07 -36.35
C ILE A 678 -2.88 10.71 -35.37
N PHE A 679 -3.19 10.24 -34.16
CA PHE A 679 -2.18 9.98 -33.13
C PHE A 679 -1.77 8.51 -33.04
N SER A 680 -0.46 8.26 -33.01
CA SER A 680 0.11 6.93 -32.74
C SER A 680 -0.08 6.53 -31.28
N GLU A 681 -0.18 5.22 -31.00
CA GLU A 681 -0.30 4.70 -29.62
C GLU A 681 0.89 5.09 -28.73
N SER A 682 2.07 5.22 -29.32
CA SER A 682 3.29 5.64 -28.64
C SER A 682 3.38 7.15 -28.39
N ASN A 683 2.45 7.96 -28.91
CA ASN A 683 2.46 9.40 -28.74
C ASN A 683 1.99 9.75 -27.31
N PRO A 684 2.85 10.32 -26.45
CA PRO A 684 2.52 10.60 -25.05
C PRO A 684 1.35 11.58 -24.91
N TYR A 685 0.99 12.30 -25.97
CA TYR A 685 -0.06 13.31 -25.98
C TYR A 685 -1.42 12.83 -26.47
N LYS A 686 -1.50 11.61 -27.01
CA LYS A 686 -2.74 11.06 -27.59
C LYS A 686 -3.93 11.20 -26.64
N ASN A 687 -3.76 10.71 -25.40
CA ASN A 687 -4.84 10.71 -24.40
C ASN A 687 -5.29 12.12 -23.98
N TYR A 688 -4.45 13.14 -24.18
CA TYR A 688 -4.80 14.52 -23.90
C TYR A 688 -5.73 15.12 -24.98
N TYR A 689 -5.77 14.54 -26.19
CA TYR A 689 -6.48 15.08 -27.36
C TYR A 689 -7.58 14.17 -27.93
N THR A 690 -7.62 12.88 -27.55
CA THR A 690 -8.57 11.88 -28.10
C THR A 690 -9.62 11.37 -27.11
N SER A 691 -9.71 11.90 -25.88
CA SER A 691 -10.71 11.47 -24.92
C SER A 691 -12.11 11.95 -25.34
N ASN A 692 -12.92 11.06 -25.92
CA ASN A 692 -14.25 11.42 -26.44
C ASN A 692 -15.36 11.44 -25.37
N GLU A 693 -15.07 11.08 -24.12
CA GLU A 693 -16.04 11.06 -23.01
C GLU A 693 -15.73 12.08 -21.91
N GLN A 694 -14.63 12.80 -22.03
CA GLN A 694 -14.11 13.78 -21.06
C GLN A 694 -13.52 14.95 -21.84
N GLU A 695 -13.75 16.19 -21.40
CA GLU A 695 -13.14 17.36 -22.04
C GLU A 695 -11.62 17.14 -22.16
N PRO A 696 -11.02 17.33 -23.35
CA PRO A 696 -9.61 17.04 -23.56
C PRO A 696 -8.76 17.78 -22.51
N LEU A 697 -7.80 17.08 -21.91
CA LEU A 697 -7.02 17.55 -20.75
C LEU A 697 -6.09 18.73 -21.06
N LEU A 698 -5.83 18.98 -22.34
CA LEU A 698 -5.50 20.27 -22.91
C LEU A 698 -6.72 20.62 -23.73
N GLY A 699 -7.64 21.41 -23.19
CA GLY A 699 -8.94 21.55 -23.86
C GLY A 699 -8.81 22.11 -25.26
N ASN A 700 -9.90 21.99 -26.04
CA ASN A 700 -9.96 22.27 -27.49
C ASN A 700 -8.84 23.18 -27.97
N VAL A 701 -7.95 22.55 -28.71
CA VAL A 701 -6.77 23.22 -29.19
C VAL A 701 -7.18 24.34 -30.14
N VAL A 702 -6.51 25.47 -30.06
CA VAL A 702 -6.63 26.55 -31.04
C VAL A 702 -6.22 26.00 -32.41
N THR A 703 -7.22 25.74 -33.24
CA THR A 703 -7.05 25.17 -34.58
C THR A 703 -7.27 26.24 -35.63
N GLU A 704 -6.78 25.99 -36.84
CA GLU A 704 -7.08 26.86 -37.97
C GLU A 704 -8.59 26.88 -38.29
N TYR A 705 -9.26 25.75 -38.07
CA TYR A 705 -10.72 25.63 -38.21
C TYR A 705 -11.47 26.49 -37.19
N SER A 706 -11.16 26.40 -35.89
CA SER A 706 -11.87 27.17 -34.87
C SER A 706 -11.63 28.68 -34.99
N LYS A 707 -10.47 29.08 -35.51
CA LYS A 707 -10.19 30.47 -35.92
C LYS A 707 -11.13 30.94 -37.04
N LEU A 708 -11.22 30.17 -38.13
CA LEU A 708 -12.05 30.55 -39.29
C LEU A 708 -13.54 30.58 -38.95
N GLU A 709 -14.03 29.65 -38.12
CA GLU A 709 -15.41 29.70 -37.62
C GLU A 709 -15.71 31.01 -36.87
N ALA A 710 -14.75 31.46 -36.07
CA ALA A 710 -14.85 32.72 -35.36
C ALA A 710 -14.80 33.95 -36.28
N GLU A 711 -13.91 33.98 -37.26
CA GLU A 711 -13.83 35.06 -38.26
C GLU A 711 -15.11 35.13 -39.11
N ILE A 712 -15.69 33.99 -39.46
CA ILE A 712 -16.99 33.87 -40.13
C ILE A 712 -18.10 34.46 -39.26
N ALA A 713 -18.19 34.02 -38.00
CA ALA A 713 -19.22 34.48 -37.07
C ALA A 713 -19.13 35.99 -36.79
N LEU A 714 -17.91 36.52 -36.70
CA LEU A 714 -17.64 37.95 -36.55
C LEU A 714 -18.21 38.77 -37.70
N VAL A 715 -17.83 38.41 -38.93
CA VAL A 715 -18.27 39.15 -40.13
C VAL A 715 -19.77 39.03 -40.33
N GLN A 716 -20.35 37.85 -40.06
CA GLN A 716 -21.80 37.64 -40.16
C GLN A 716 -22.58 38.57 -39.23
N ARG A 717 -22.19 38.68 -37.95
CA ARG A 717 -22.86 39.59 -37.01
C ARG A 717 -22.68 41.06 -37.38
N ALA A 718 -21.48 41.45 -37.81
CA ALA A 718 -21.22 42.82 -38.27
C ALA A 718 -22.08 43.20 -39.49
N MET A 719 -22.37 42.24 -40.37
CA MET A 719 -23.31 42.42 -41.49
C MET A 719 -24.78 42.48 -41.06
N GLU A 720 -25.15 41.82 -39.95
CA GLU A 720 -26.54 41.72 -39.46
C GLU A 720 -26.99 42.96 -38.67
N ASP A 721 -26.16 43.47 -37.74
CA ASP A 721 -26.57 44.55 -36.83
C ASP A 721 -25.66 45.79 -36.84
N GLY A 722 -24.60 45.78 -37.65
CA GLY A 722 -23.67 46.90 -37.80
C GLY A 722 -22.69 47.10 -36.64
N ASN A 723 -22.64 46.17 -35.67
CA ASN A 723 -21.71 46.21 -34.55
C ASN A 723 -20.58 45.19 -34.67
N PHE A 724 -19.43 45.51 -34.09
CA PHE A 724 -18.28 44.60 -33.99
C PHE A 724 -18.28 43.91 -32.62
N TYR A 725 -18.27 42.59 -32.65
CA TYR A 725 -18.17 41.72 -31.48
C TYR A 725 -16.74 41.19 -31.39
N TYR A 726 -16.17 40.99 -30.21
CA TYR A 726 -14.80 40.47 -30.14
C TYR A 726 -14.83 38.95 -30.14
N THR A 727 -13.94 38.34 -30.92
CA THR A 727 -13.66 36.93 -30.73
C THR A 727 -12.65 36.80 -29.61
N TYR A 728 -12.95 35.96 -28.64
CA TYR A 728 -12.02 35.60 -27.60
C TYR A 728 -11.87 34.09 -27.57
N TYR A 729 -10.69 33.64 -27.18
CA TYR A 729 -10.50 32.26 -26.79
C TYR A 729 -11.13 32.09 -25.41
N ASP A 730 -12.24 31.35 -25.35
CA ASP A 730 -12.82 30.97 -24.07
C ASP A 730 -11.98 29.82 -23.53
N ALA A 731 -11.23 30.09 -22.46
CA ALA A 731 -10.33 29.11 -21.85
C ALA A 731 -11.06 27.87 -21.28
N ASN A 732 -12.38 27.93 -21.08
CA ASN A 732 -13.17 26.84 -20.52
C ASN A 732 -13.85 26.00 -21.62
N SER A 733 -14.33 26.64 -22.69
CA SER A 733 -14.81 25.91 -23.88
C SER A 733 -13.69 25.48 -24.78
N HIS A 734 -12.54 26.12 -24.60
CA HIS A 734 -11.37 26.04 -25.43
C HIS A 734 -11.70 26.28 -26.92
N THR A 735 -12.80 26.99 -27.19
CA THR A 735 -13.21 27.39 -28.53
C THR A 735 -13.20 28.89 -28.62
N TYR A 736 -13.03 29.39 -29.84
CA TYR A 736 -13.23 30.80 -30.08
C TYR A 736 -14.72 31.11 -30.01
N LYS A 737 -15.07 31.99 -29.06
CA LYS A 737 -16.41 32.52 -28.92
C LYS A 737 -16.44 33.95 -29.37
N VAL A 738 -17.54 34.34 -29.99
CA VAL A 738 -17.81 35.73 -30.32
C VAL A 738 -18.69 36.32 -29.22
N SER A 739 -18.23 37.40 -28.61
CA SER A 739 -18.88 38.06 -27.48
C SER A 739 -20.34 38.40 -27.75
N GLU A 740 -21.18 38.34 -26.71
CA GLU A 740 -22.57 38.83 -26.80
C GLU A 740 -22.66 40.36 -26.67
N LYS A 741 -21.62 40.98 -26.11
CA LYS A 741 -21.51 42.44 -25.99
C LYS A 741 -20.70 42.97 -27.15
N SER A 742 -21.23 43.99 -27.84
CA SER A 742 -20.42 44.77 -28.77
C SER A 742 -19.43 45.61 -27.98
N LEU A 743 -18.18 45.60 -28.43
CA LEU A 743 -17.17 46.53 -27.97
C LEU A 743 -16.96 47.57 -29.07
N ASN A 744 -16.62 48.79 -28.69
CA ASN A 744 -15.98 49.66 -29.67
C ASN A 744 -14.65 49.02 -30.08
N LEU A 745 -14.18 49.34 -31.28
CA LEU A 745 -13.05 48.62 -31.83
C LEU A 745 -11.75 48.84 -31.04
N THR A 746 -11.62 49.96 -30.34
CA THR A 746 -10.49 50.22 -29.44
C THR A 746 -10.42 49.19 -28.33
N SER A 747 -11.54 48.91 -27.64
CA SER A 747 -11.57 47.90 -26.57
C SER A 747 -11.42 46.46 -27.09
N LEU A 748 -11.81 46.20 -28.34
CA LEU A 748 -11.62 44.91 -29.02
C LEU A 748 -10.14 44.65 -29.32
N LEU A 749 -9.43 45.66 -29.81
CA LEU A 749 -7.98 45.62 -30.03
C LEU A 749 -7.22 45.47 -28.69
N GLU A 750 -7.63 46.19 -27.64
CA GLU A 750 -7.03 46.08 -26.30
C GLU A 750 -7.16 44.65 -25.73
N THR A 751 -8.35 44.05 -25.81
CA THR A 751 -8.60 42.68 -25.34
C THR A 751 -7.75 41.65 -26.10
N GLN A 752 -7.63 41.82 -27.42
CA GLN A 752 -6.81 40.94 -28.25
C GLN A 752 -5.31 41.09 -27.95
N GLU A 753 -4.87 42.30 -27.60
CA GLU A 753 -3.48 42.58 -27.22
C GLU A 753 -3.12 41.95 -25.86
N GLU A 754 -4.06 41.90 -24.91
CA GLU A 754 -3.92 41.14 -23.65
C GLU A 754 -3.81 39.62 -23.90
N ALA A 755 -4.63 39.08 -24.81
CA ALA A 755 -4.58 37.66 -25.20
C ALA A 755 -3.23 37.31 -25.86
N ILE A 756 -2.73 38.15 -26.76
CA ILE A 756 -1.39 38.01 -27.36
C ILE A 756 -0.30 38.06 -26.29
N THR A 757 -0.41 38.99 -25.32
CA THR A 757 0.56 39.12 -24.24
C THR A 757 0.63 37.85 -23.39
N SER A 758 -0.53 37.27 -23.08
CA SER A 758 -0.64 36.01 -22.34
C SER A 758 -0.04 34.84 -23.13
N ALA A 759 -0.38 34.70 -24.42
CA ALA A 759 0.17 33.65 -25.28
C ALA A 759 1.70 33.77 -25.45
N LYS A 760 2.22 35.00 -25.59
CA LYS A 760 3.68 35.26 -25.61
C LYS A 760 4.33 34.82 -24.30
N LYS A 761 3.69 35.12 -23.16
CA LYS A 761 4.23 34.74 -21.86
C LYS A 761 4.33 33.23 -21.71
N THR A 762 3.31 32.49 -22.13
CA THR A 762 3.35 31.02 -22.13
C THR A 762 4.49 30.46 -22.98
N VAL A 763 4.70 30.99 -24.19
CA VAL A 763 5.83 30.58 -25.05
C VAL A 763 7.17 30.89 -24.37
N GLU A 764 7.33 32.08 -23.79
CA GLU A 764 8.54 32.47 -23.06
C GLU A 764 8.80 31.56 -21.85
N ASP A 765 7.78 31.20 -21.09
CA ASP A 765 7.91 30.32 -19.92
C ASP A 765 8.34 28.91 -20.32
N ILE A 766 7.82 28.38 -21.44
CA ILE A 766 8.24 27.07 -21.96
C ILE A 766 9.66 27.14 -22.55
N ASP A 767 10.00 28.19 -23.31
CA ASP A 767 11.36 28.41 -23.83
C ASP A 767 12.36 28.52 -22.67
N ASN A 768 11.99 29.16 -21.56
CA ASN A 768 12.79 29.21 -20.33
C ASN A 768 12.96 27.81 -19.71
N LYS A 769 11.91 26.99 -19.64
CA LYS A 769 11.99 25.59 -19.16
C LYS A 769 12.94 24.75 -20.02
N ILE A 770 12.86 24.89 -21.34
CA ILE A 770 13.80 24.23 -22.28
C ILE A 770 15.23 24.69 -22.01
N ALA A 771 15.47 26.00 -21.90
CA ALA A 771 16.80 26.55 -21.65
C ALA A 771 17.36 26.13 -20.28
N LEU A 772 16.52 26.07 -19.24
CA LEU A 772 16.89 25.57 -17.92
C LEU A 772 17.24 24.09 -17.98
N PHE A 773 16.44 23.30 -18.69
CA PHE A 773 16.73 21.89 -18.92
C PHE A 773 18.04 21.70 -19.70
N ASP A 774 18.29 22.44 -20.77
CA ASP A 774 19.54 22.37 -21.54
C ASP A 774 20.77 22.77 -20.69
N LYS A 775 20.60 23.74 -19.79
CA LYS A 775 21.66 24.27 -18.93
C LYS A 775 22.01 23.35 -17.77
N TYR A 776 21.00 22.87 -17.04
CA TYR A 776 21.18 22.07 -15.84
C TYR A 776 21.17 20.57 -16.15
N GLY A 777 20.70 20.21 -17.34
CA GLY A 777 20.73 18.89 -17.94
C GLY A 777 20.33 17.79 -16.97
N TYR A 778 20.99 16.66 -17.18
CA TYR A 778 21.04 15.54 -16.25
C TYR A 778 22.33 15.54 -15.40
N THR A 779 23.00 16.70 -15.24
CA THR A 779 24.34 16.77 -14.61
C THR A 779 24.31 17.04 -13.10
N ASN A 780 25.20 16.37 -12.37
CA ASN A 780 25.27 16.29 -10.90
C ASN A 780 24.93 17.57 -10.10
N ILE A 781 23.85 17.44 -9.32
CA ILE A 781 23.49 17.93 -7.97
C ILE A 781 23.90 19.36 -7.55
N GLU A 782 25.10 19.89 -7.80
CA GLU A 782 25.41 21.28 -7.44
C GLU A 782 24.91 22.25 -8.51
N GLY A 783 23.76 22.88 -8.23
CA GLY A 783 23.08 23.86 -9.10
C GLY A 783 21.73 23.40 -9.65
N GLN A 784 21.32 22.14 -9.44
CA GLN A 784 20.01 21.61 -9.87
C GLN A 784 18.85 21.98 -8.92
N GLU A 785 19.15 22.34 -7.67
CA GLU A 785 18.14 22.72 -6.67
C GLU A 785 17.25 23.89 -7.18
N GLU A 786 17.82 24.83 -7.95
CA GLU A 786 17.08 25.99 -8.46
C GLU A 786 15.94 25.62 -9.42
N TYR A 787 16.12 24.65 -10.33
CA TYR A 787 15.06 24.26 -11.27
C TYR A 787 14.07 23.25 -10.66
N LEU A 788 14.56 22.34 -9.81
CA LEU A 788 13.69 21.42 -9.08
C LEU A 788 12.75 22.18 -8.13
N ASP A 789 13.27 23.21 -7.44
CA ASP A 789 12.47 24.08 -6.58
C ASP A 789 11.39 24.84 -7.37
N LEU A 790 11.68 25.26 -8.62
CA LEU A 790 10.68 25.86 -9.50
C LEU A 790 9.57 24.87 -9.86
N LEU A 791 9.92 23.63 -10.19
CA LEU A 791 8.94 22.57 -10.47
C LEU A 791 8.11 22.22 -9.23
N ASP A 792 8.73 22.21 -8.04
CA ASP A 792 8.02 22.01 -6.77
C ASP A 792 7.07 23.18 -6.45
N GLN A 793 7.49 24.42 -6.69
CA GLN A 793 6.62 25.59 -6.54
C GLN A 793 5.43 25.56 -7.51
N ASP A 794 5.63 25.08 -8.75
CA ASP A 794 4.56 24.93 -9.73
C ASP A 794 3.54 23.86 -9.30
N ILE A 795 4.00 22.74 -8.73
CA ILE A 795 3.12 21.72 -8.13
C ILE A 795 2.34 22.31 -6.96
N GLU A 796 3.00 23.05 -6.04
CA GLU A 796 2.31 23.66 -4.91
C GLU A 796 1.23 24.67 -5.34
N LYS A 797 1.53 25.50 -6.34
CA LYS A 797 0.56 26.44 -6.92
C LYS A 797 -0.63 25.69 -7.52
N ALA A 798 -0.37 24.67 -8.34
CA ALA A 798 -1.42 23.87 -8.96
C ALA A 798 -2.28 23.15 -7.91
N GLN A 799 -1.67 22.61 -6.85
CA GLN A 799 -2.38 21.96 -5.76
C GLN A 799 -3.29 22.93 -5.00
N ARG A 800 -2.83 24.15 -4.71
CA ARG A 800 -3.68 25.18 -4.08
C ARG A 800 -4.93 25.49 -4.92
N THR A 801 -4.77 25.62 -6.23
CA THR A 801 -5.90 25.82 -7.14
C THR A 801 -6.87 24.63 -7.10
N VAL A 802 -6.37 23.39 -7.08
CA VAL A 802 -7.21 22.18 -6.95
C VAL A 802 -8.01 22.22 -5.65
N ASP A 803 -7.37 22.54 -4.53
CA ASP A 803 -8.01 22.55 -3.20
C ASP A 803 -9.13 23.61 -3.15
N GLU A 804 -8.87 24.80 -3.69
CA GLU A 804 -9.86 25.88 -3.77
C GLU A 804 -11.08 25.48 -4.62
N LYS A 805 -10.85 24.93 -5.82
CA LYS A 805 -11.93 24.49 -6.71
C LYS A 805 -12.70 23.29 -6.14
N GLN A 806 -12.01 22.37 -5.47
CA GLN A 806 -12.62 21.20 -4.84
C GLN A 806 -13.53 21.61 -3.68
N ALA A 807 -13.11 22.59 -2.87
CA ALA A 807 -13.93 23.13 -1.78
C ALA A 807 -15.23 23.78 -2.30
N ALA A 808 -15.16 24.49 -3.43
CA ALA A 808 -16.34 25.06 -4.07
C ALA A 808 -17.33 23.97 -4.54
N VAL A 809 -16.83 22.93 -5.22
CA VAL A 809 -17.65 21.79 -5.67
C VAL A 809 -18.27 21.04 -4.50
N ASP A 810 -17.50 20.75 -3.45
CA ASP A 810 -17.98 20.03 -2.28
C ASP A 810 -19.08 20.82 -1.55
N GLY A 811 -18.95 22.14 -1.44
CA GLY A 811 -19.97 23.02 -0.86
C GLY A 811 -21.28 23.04 -1.65
N LEU A 812 -21.19 23.10 -2.99
CA LEU A 812 -22.35 23.03 -3.87
C LEU A 812 -23.04 21.67 -3.81
N ASN A 813 -22.28 20.57 -3.88
CA ASN A 813 -22.81 19.20 -3.79
C ASN A 813 -23.49 18.93 -2.44
N ALA A 814 -22.91 19.41 -1.34
CA ALA A 814 -23.48 19.26 0.01
C ALA A 814 -24.81 20.03 0.15
N THR A 815 -24.90 21.21 -0.46
CA THR A 815 -26.13 22.02 -0.44
C THR A 815 -27.21 21.39 -1.30
N LEU A 816 -26.85 20.95 -2.51
CA LEU A 816 -27.75 20.25 -3.42
C LEU A 816 -28.30 18.96 -2.80
N LYS A 817 -27.44 18.15 -2.15
CA LYS A 817 -27.88 16.92 -1.47
C LYS A 817 -28.95 17.20 -0.41
N LYS A 818 -28.75 18.22 0.44
CA LYS A 818 -29.75 18.61 1.45
C LYS A 818 -31.09 19.02 0.82
N LEU A 819 -31.05 19.72 -0.31
CA LEU A 819 -32.25 20.12 -1.04
C LEU A 819 -32.98 18.90 -1.63
N LEU A 820 -32.24 17.95 -2.22
CA LEU A 820 -32.80 16.71 -2.75
C LEU A 820 -33.38 15.81 -1.65
N ASP A 821 -32.74 15.73 -0.49
CA ASP A 821 -33.23 15.00 0.69
C ASP A 821 -34.53 15.61 1.22
N ALA A 822 -34.59 16.93 1.34
CA ALA A 822 -35.77 17.64 1.82
C ALA A 822 -36.95 17.51 0.83
N TYR A 823 -36.68 17.63 -0.48
CA TYR A 823 -37.70 17.49 -1.52
C TYR A 823 -38.23 16.05 -1.65
N ALA A 824 -37.40 15.03 -1.41
CA ALA A 824 -37.84 13.64 -1.38
C ALA A 824 -38.72 13.30 -0.16
N ALA A 825 -38.62 14.08 0.93
CA ALA A 825 -39.34 13.88 2.17
C ALA A 825 -40.73 14.57 2.20
N GLU A 826 -40.93 15.61 1.38
CA GLU A 826 -42.26 16.14 1.01
C GLU A 826 -43.01 15.15 0.10
#